data_AF-A0A816A724-F1
#
_entry.id   AF-A0A816A724-F1
#
_cell.length_a   1.000
_cell.length_b   1.000
_cell.length_c   1.000
_cell.angle_alpha   90.00
_cell.angle_beta   90.00
_cell.angle_gamma   90.00
#
_symmetry.space_group_name_H-M   'P 1'
#
loop_
_entity.id
_entity.type
_entity.pdbx_description
1 polymer ?
#
loop_
_entity_poly.entity_id
_entity_poly.type
_entity_poly.pdbx_seq_one_letter_code
_entity_poly.pdbx_strand_id
1 'polypeptide(L)'
;MGDFSKAFEFYETAHKSIEKTLHVNQSGLAASYSNIAGMHHDMNNYPKALEFYEKAYKIWEMTLPSNHPDLALSYNNIAGMYHKMGDFSKATEFFEKAQQIWETTLPQNHPSLAIFYHNIGVMNYNTNHYSKALQFFEKALKIKEIVLPSNHLDLATSCSNIAQVYYNMNDYSKALEFYEKAHKITETTLPSNHLDLATSYNNIGAVYYNRGNYSTSLEFLRKAHKIKEIALPCNHLDLALSYNNIGGVYYNMRDYIKALEFFEKAHTIWKTALSPNHPDLATSYCNIGQVYDNMDDYSKALEFYEKGHKIKEIALSSNHPDLALSYYNNGRMYYNMDDHSKALEFYGKAHQIWETGLPSNHPDLATSYNNIGAVYYNRGNYLKAIEFFEKAHQIWETALPPNHPDLALSYNNIAGVYGNMSDHSKALEFFEKAHKIWETALPPNHPDLATSYCNIGQVYDNMDNYSKALEFYEKAHKIKEIVLSSNHPDLALSYYINGRMYYKMDDYSKALEFYEKTHQIWKIALPSNHPNLATSYNNIGQVYYNMLDYTKALEFFEKAHKIWETALSPNHPDLVTSYKNIGTVYNCIGDYQAALKAVQNALEIQQKTFQEGNRAFASTYSLFGGVYRSMKDYSKALLNLEKSVTILQQTLPENHPDKAVGYNALGDVHRLMGDYQKALTFHQKALNIQENVQCNPLQCATTYTNLGETYREMEDYSTALSYFQKGLEIRERKLPKSHPDLAVVFHNMAKLYLSTRQYNMAMKNVQQAIEIAQEKLPSTHPHLVEYKETYEKLQKEL
;
A
#
# COMPACT_ATOMS: atom_id res chain seq x y z
N MET A 1 0.07 -0.85 -56.71
CA MET A 1 0.56 0.54 -56.76
C MET A 1 -0.50 1.41 -56.12
N GLY A 2 -0.38 1.74 -54.83
CA GLY A 2 -1.38 2.45 -54.02
C GLY A 2 -1.52 3.95 -54.32
N ASP A 3 -1.49 4.33 -55.59
CA ASP A 3 -1.72 5.72 -56.03
C ASP A 3 -3.22 5.91 -56.31
N PHE A 4 -3.99 5.99 -55.22
CA PHE A 4 -5.46 6.10 -55.24
C PHE A 4 -5.94 7.34 -55.98
N SER A 5 -5.14 8.41 -56.02
CA SER A 5 -5.46 9.64 -56.73
C SER A 5 -5.54 9.44 -58.23
N LYS A 6 -4.58 8.71 -58.83
CA LYS A 6 -4.63 8.38 -60.26
C LYS A 6 -5.74 7.38 -60.58
N ALA A 7 -5.93 6.36 -59.74
CA ALA A 7 -7.03 5.41 -59.92
C ALA A 7 -8.38 6.14 -59.91
N PHE A 8 -8.57 7.07 -58.97
CA PHE A 8 -9.75 7.91 -58.90
C PHE A 8 -9.96 8.77 -60.14
N GLU A 9 -8.93 9.43 -60.67
CA GLU A 9 -9.04 10.20 -61.92
C GLU A 9 -9.50 9.33 -63.10
N PHE A 10 -9.00 8.09 -63.22
CA PHE A 10 -9.45 7.15 -64.24
C PHE A 10 -10.89 6.69 -64.02
N TYR A 11 -11.27 6.32 -62.80
CA TYR A 11 -12.64 5.92 -62.46
C TYR A 11 -13.63 7.07 -62.63
N GLU A 12 -13.24 8.30 -62.28
CA GLU A 12 -14.06 9.49 -62.43
C GLU A 12 -14.24 9.85 -63.91
N THR A 13 -13.19 9.75 -64.72
CA THR A 13 -13.26 10.00 -66.17
C THR A 13 -14.11 8.95 -66.87
N ALA A 14 -13.91 7.67 -66.52
CA ALA A 14 -14.72 6.57 -67.03
C ALA A 14 -16.20 6.73 -66.62
N HIS A 15 -16.47 7.07 -65.36
CA HIS A 15 -17.82 7.33 -64.87
C HIS A 15 -18.50 8.47 -65.63
N LYS A 16 -17.83 9.62 -65.79
CA LYS A 16 -18.36 10.77 -66.56
C LYS A 16 -18.63 10.43 -68.03
N SER A 17 -17.84 9.53 -68.63
CA SER A 17 -18.06 9.07 -70.00
C SER A 17 -19.29 8.17 -70.10
N ILE A 18 -19.42 7.21 -69.18
CA ILE A 18 -20.54 6.27 -69.07
C ILE A 18 -21.84 7.02 -68.77
N GLU A 19 -21.82 7.97 -67.83
CA GLU A 19 -22.99 8.79 -67.45
C GLU A 19 -23.52 9.63 -68.62
N LYS A 20 -22.64 10.05 -69.54
CA LYS A 20 -23.03 10.79 -70.76
C LYS A 20 -23.52 9.90 -71.90
N THR A 21 -23.19 8.61 -71.91
CA THR A 21 -23.48 7.71 -73.04
C THR A 21 -24.59 6.70 -72.76
N LEU A 22 -24.79 6.30 -71.51
CA LEU A 22 -25.79 5.32 -71.12
C LEU A 22 -27.10 5.99 -70.65
N HIS A 23 -28.24 5.42 -71.01
CA HIS A 23 -29.54 5.87 -70.48
C HIS A 23 -29.66 5.54 -68.98
N VAL A 24 -30.46 6.34 -68.25
CA VAL A 24 -30.60 6.31 -66.77
C VAL A 24 -30.93 4.91 -66.21
N ASN A 25 -31.55 4.02 -67.00
CA ASN A 25 -32.00 2.69 -66.56
C ASN A 25 -31.08 1.54 -67.03
N GLN A 26 -29.80 1.79 -67.30
CA GLN A 26 -28.86 0.73 -67.70
C GLN A 26 -28.01 0.25 -66.53
N SER A 27 -27.91 -1.08 -66.37
CA SER A 27 -27.13 -1.74 -65.30
C SER A 27 -25.65 -1.35 -65.32
N GLY A 28 -25.08 -1.03 -66.50
CA GLY A 28 -23.73 -0.50 -66.62
C GLY A 28 -23.52 0.85 -65.94
N LEU A 29 -24.54 1.71 -65.91
CA LEU A 29 -24.50 2.99 -65.20
C LEU A 29 -24.54 2.77 -63.67
N ALA A 30 -25.37 1.84 -63.20
CA ALA A 30 -25.45 1.47 -61.79
C ALA A 30 -24.12 0.90 -61.26
N ALA A 31 -23.49 -0.02 -62.02
CA ALA A 31 -22.17 -0.55 -61.68
C ALA A 31 -21.09 0.54 -61.65
N SER A 32 -21.16 1.51 -62.58
CA SER A 32 -20.25 2.66 -62.58
C SER A 32 -20.41 3.54 -61.33
N TYR A 33 -21.66 3.80 -60.91
CA TYR A 33 -21.95 4.50 -59.65
C TYR A 33 -21.43 3.75 -58.42
N SER A 34 -21.58 2.41 -58.37
CA SER A 34 -21.02 1.61 -57.28
C SER A 34 -19.48 1.67 -57.23
N ASN A 35 -18.82 1.67 -58.38
CA ASN A 35 -17.35 1.73 -58.43
C ASN A 35 -16.80 3.09 -57.98
N ILE A 36 -17.41 4.20 -58.43
CA ILE A 36 -16.99 5.54 -57.97
C ILE A 36 -17.31 5.76 -56.49
N ALA A 37 -18.40 5.18 -55.99
CA ALA A 37 -18.72 5.16 -54.56
C ALA A 37 -17.66 4.40 -53.74
N GLY A 38 -17.19 3.25 -54.24
CA GLY A 38 -16.09 2.50 -53.62
C GLY A 38 -14.80 3.32 -53.52
N MET A 39 -14.44 4.06 -54.56
CA MET A 39 -13.26 4.94 -54.49
C MET A 39 -13.43 6.06 -53.45
N HIS A 40 -14.62 6.66 -53.35
CA HIS A 40 -14.90 7.65 -52.31
C HIS A 40 -14.86 7.06 -50.90
N HIS A 41 -15.30 5.81 -50.73
CA HIS A 41 -15.17 5.08 -49.48
C HIS A 41 -13.70 4.88 -49.10
N ASP A 42 -12.86 4.44 -50.03
CA ASP A 42 -11.43 4.21 -49.80
C ASP A 42 -10.66 5.50 -49.49
N MET A 43 -11.18 6.65 -49.96
CA MET A 43 -10.70 7.99 -49.60
C MET A 43 -11.26 8.53 -48.28
N ASN A 44 -12.01 7.73 -47.51
CA ASN A 44 -12.71 8.12 -46.29
C ASN A 44 -13.77 9.23 -46.46
N ASN A 45 -14.24 9.48 -47.69
CA ASN A 45 -15.33 10.43 -47.96
C ASN A 45 -16.69 9.72 -47.92
N TYR A 46 -17.07 9.27 -46.73
CA TYR A 46 -18.26 8.44 -46.51
C TYR A 46 -19.59 9.09 -46.96
N PRO A 47 -19.84 10.40 -46.74
CA PRO A 47 -21.08 11.03 -47.20
C PRO A 47 -21.21 11.02 -48.74
N LYS A 48 -20.10 11.25 -49.44
CA LYS A 48 -20.10 11.24 -50.92
C LYS A 48 -20.16 9.82 -51.48
N ALA A 49 -19.53 8.87 -50.82
CA ALA A 49 -19.67 7.44 -51.13
C ALA A 49 -21.13 6.98 -50.99
N LEU A 50 -21.79 7.38 -49.90
CA LEU A 50 -23.21 7.11 -49.66
C LEU A 50 -24.10 7.67 -50.78
N GLU A 51 -23.89 8.93 -51.18
CA GLU A 51 -24.66 9.55 -52.27
C GLU A 51 -24.57 8.73 -53.57
N PHE A 52 -23.37 8.28 -53.94
CA PHE A 52 -23.18 7.48 -55.15
C PHE A 52 -23.72 6.05 -55.02
N TYR A 53 -23.61 5.42 -53.84
CA TYR A 53 -24.25 4.13 -53.58
C TYR A 53 -25.79 4.23 -53.64
N GLU A 54 -26.39 5.31 -53.16
CA GLU A 54 -27.84 5.55 -53.28
C GLU A 54 -28.28 5.77 -54.74
N LYS A 55 -27.46 6.45 -55.56
CA LYS A 55 -27.71 6.58 -57.01
C LYS A 55 -27.64 5.23 -57.71
N ALA A 56 -26.64 4.41 -57.40
CA ALA A 56 -26.54 3.04 -57.92
C ALA A 56 -27.78 2.22 -57.53
N TYR A 57 -28.15 2.28 -56.25
CA TYR A 57 -29.31 1.58 -55.70
C TYR A 57 -30.60 1.94 -56.44
N LYS A 58 -30.90 3.23 -56.68
CA LYS A 58 -32.11 3.65 -57.39
C LYS A 58 -32.22 3.05 -58.79
N ILE A 59 -31.11 2.92 -59.50
CA ILE A 59 -31.10 2.30 -60.83
C ILE A 59 -31.31 0.79 -60.71
N TRP A 60 -30.65 0.14 -59.74
CA TRP A 60 -30.84 -1.29 -59.48
C TRP A 60 -32.27 -1.63 -59.05
N GLU A 61 -32.91 -0.81 -58.22
CA GLU A 61 -34.30 -0.97 -57.79
C GLU A 61 -35.30 -0.88 -58.95
N MET A 62 -35.02 -0.03 -59.95
CA MET A 62 -35.87 0.10 -61.14
C MET A 62 -35.66 -1.00 -62.18
N THR A 63 -34.49 -1.64 -62.18
CA THR A 63 -34.06 -2.54 -63.28
C THR A 63 -34.06 -4.02 -62.89
N LEU A 64 -33.98 -4.33 -61.60
CA LEU A 64 -33.91 -5.69 -61.10
C LEU A 64 -35.17 -6.10 -60.32
N PRO A 65 -35.50 -7.41 -60.27
CA PRO A 65 -36.49 -7.94 -59.35
C PRO A 65 -36.15 -7.60 -57.89
N SER A 66 -37.17 -7.45 -57.04
CA SER A 66 -37.02 -7.08 -55.62
C SER A 66 -36.21 -8.08 -54.78
N ASN A 67 -36.00 -9.30 -55.26
CA ASN A 67 -35.18 -10.32 -54.64
C ASN A 67 -33.80 -10.51 -55.31
N HIS A 68 -33.35 -9.58 -56.16
CA HIS A 68 -32.09 -9.75 -56.86
C HIS A 68 -30.87 -9.54 -55.93
N PRO A 69 -29.84 -10.42 -55.98
CA PRO A 69 -28.65 -10.31 -55.11
C PRO A 69 -27.88 -8.98 -55.19
N ASP A 70 -27.88 -8.30 -56.34
CA ASP A 70 -27.22 -6.99 -56.51
C ASP A 70 -27.94 -5.85 -55.76
N LEU A 71 -29.25 -5.99 -55.53
CA LEU A 71 -30.00 -5.04 -54.68
C LEU A 71 -29.56 -5.17 -53.23
N ALA A 72 -29.36 -6.40 -52.77
CA ALA A 72 -28.82 -6.69 -51.44
C ALA A 72 -27.36 -6.25 -51.28
N LEU A 73 -26.54 -6.34 -52.33
CA LEU A 73 -25.18 -5.78 -52.34
C LEU A 73 -25.22 -4.27 -52.15
N SER A 74 -26.15 -3.59 -52.82
CA SER A 74 -26.36 -2.15 -52.67
C SER A 74 -26.77 -1.79 -51.24
N TYR A 75 -27.71 -2.54 -50.64
CA TYR A 75 -28.08 -2.35 -49.24
C TYR A 75 -26.91 -2.58 -48.27
N ASN A 76 -26.08 -3.61 -48.47
CA ASN A 76 -24.89 -3.85 -47.65
C ASN A 76 -23.87 -2.70 -47.74
N ASN A 77 -23.65 -2.16 -48.94
CA ASN A 77 -22.70 -1.05 -49.12
C ASN A 77 -23.22 0.24 -48.48
N ILE A 78 -24.51 0.53 -48.62
CA ILE A 78 -25.19 1.65 -47.94
C ILE A 78 -25.12 1.49 -46.42
N ALA A 79 -25.41 0.29 -45.90
CA ALA A 79 -25.30 -0.03 -44.48
C ALA A 79 -23.87 0.18 -43.95
N GLY A 80 -22.86 -0.25 -44.72
CA GLY A 80 -21.45 -0.02 -44.41
C GLY A 80 -21.10 1.46 -44.29
N MET A 81 -21.67 2.33 -45.13
CA MET A 81 -21.45 3.78 -45.05
C MET A 81 -22.08 4.38 -43.79
N TYR A 82 -23.35 4.04 -43.51
CA TYR A 82 -24.01 4.49 -42.28
C TYR A 82 -23.26 4.03 -41.02
N HIS A 83 -22.74 2.81 -41.02
CA HIS A 83 -21.90 2.30 -39.95
C HIS A 83 -20.61 3.11 -39.78
N LYS A 84 -19.90 3.45 -40.88
CA LYS A 84 -18.69 4.30 -40.83
C LYS A 84 -18.99 5.74 -40.37
N MET A 85 -20.22 6.22 -40.61
CA MET A 85 -20.70 7.52 -40.13
C MET A 85 -21.24 7.49 -38.70
N GLY A 86 -21.34 6.31 -38.07
CA GLY A 86 -21.83 6.14 -36.70
C GLY A 86 -23.36 6.05 -36.55
N ASP A 87 -24.12 6.04 -37.65
CA ASP A 87 -25.58 5.83 -37.62
C ASP A 87 -25.90 4.33 -37.60
N PHE A 88 -25.72 3.72 -36.42
CA PHE A 88 -25.91 2.28 -36.23
C PHE A 88 -27.36 1.82 -36.45
N SER A 89 -28.34 2.70 -36.23
CA SER A 89 -29.76 2.38 -36.43
C SER A 89 -30.05 2.14 -37.91
N LYS A 90 -29.68 3.10 -38.77
CA LYS A 90 -29.85 2.93 -40.22
C LYS A 90 -28.97 1.82 -40.78
N ALA A 91 -27.74 1.69 -40.29
CA ALA A 91 -26.87 0.58 -40.70
C ALA A 91 -27.55 -0.78 -40.45
N THR A 92 -28.15 -0.97 -39.28
CA THR A 92 -28.88 -2.20 -38.93
C THR A 92 -30.07 -2.43 -39.86
N GLU A 93 -30.90 -1.41 -40.10
CA GLU A 93 -32.06 -1.50 -41.00
C GLU A 93 -31.66 -1.96 -42.42
N PHE A 94 -30.61 -1.36 -42.99
CA PHE A 94 -30.13 -1.72 -44.31
C PHE A 94 -29.46 -3.10 -44.35
N PHE A 95 -28.75 -3.50 -43.28
CA PHE A 95 -28.22 -4.86 -43.17
C PHE A 95 -29.31 -5.92 -43.07
N GLU A 96 -30.43 -5.66 -42.37
CA GLU A 96 -31.58 -6.58 -42.30
C GLU A 96 -32.25 -6.75 -43.67
N LYS A 97 -32.39 -5.66 -44.44
CA LYS A 97 -32.90 -5.71 -45.82
C LYS A 97 -31.99 -6.53 -46.74
N ALA A 98 -30.67 -6.36 -46.64
CA ALA A 98 -29.70 -7.17 -47.37
C ALA A 98 -29.79 -8.66 -46.97
N GLN A 99 -29.98 -8.94 -45.68
CA GLN A 99 -30.09 -10.29 -45.14
C GLN A 99 -31.28 -11.06 -45.73
N GLN A 100 -32.47 -10.43 -45.74
CA GLN A 100 -33.71 -11.07 -46.21
C GLN A 100 -33.59 -11.55 -47.66
N ILE A 101 -32.96 -10.75 -48.52
CA ILE A 101 -32.75 -11.09 -49.92
C ILE A 101 -31.68 -12.17 -50.06
N TRP A 102 -30.51 -12.01 -49.42
CA TRP A 102 -29.40 -12.94 -49.61
C TRP A 102 -29.62 -14.32 -49.00
N GLU A 103 -30.30 -14.44 -47.86
CA GLU A 103 -30.63 -15.74 -47.27
C GLU A 103 -31.64 -16.56 -48.09
N THR A 104 -32.43 -15.89 -48.95
CA THR A 104 -33.44 -16.56 -49.79
C THR A 104 -32.97 -16.83 -51.23
N THR A 105 -31.93 -16.14 -51.71
CA THR A 105 -31.54 -16.16 -53.13
C THR A 105 -30.16 -16.71 -53.43
N LEU A 106 -29.20 -16.60 -52.51
CA LEU A 106 -27.84 -17.09 -52.74
C LEU A 106 -27.62 -18.50 -52.18
N PRO A 107 -26.84 -19.36 -52.88
CA PRO A 107 -26.36 -20.61 -52.30
C PRO A 107 -25.58 -20.37 -51.02
N GLN A 108 -25.66 -21.29 -50.04
CA GLN A 108 -25.05 -21.12 -48.71
C GLN A 108 -23.54 -20.80 -48.70
N ASN A 109 -22.81 -21.15 -49.77
CA ASN A 109 -21.37 -20.93 -49.88
C ASN A 109 -21.00 -19.79 -50.85
N HIS A 110 -21.93 -18.91 -51.19
CA HIS A 110 -21.66 -17.82 -52.14
C HIS A 110 -20.69 -16.79 -51.54
N PRO A 111 -19.63 -16.34 -52.25
CA PRO A 111 -18.63 -15.41 -51.71
C PRO A 111 -19.21 -14.09 -51.18
N SER A 112 -20.27 -13.56 -51.81
CA SER A 112 -20.94 -12.34 -51.33
C SER A 112 -21.56 -12.49 -49.93
N LEU A 113 -21.99 -13.69 -49.54
CA LEU A 113 -22.47 -13.95 -48.17
C LEU A 113 -21.32 -13.84 -47.15
N ALA A 114 -20.09 -14.20 -47.52
CA ALA A 114 -18.95 -14.06 -46.64
C ALA A 114 -18.59 -12.59 -46.37
N ILE A 115 -18.64 -11.74 -47.40
CA ILE A 115 -18.42 -10.28 -47.27
C ILE A 115 -19.50 -9.66 -46.39
N PHE A 116 -20.76 -10.03 -46.64
CA PHE A 116 -21.89 -9.59 -45.85
C PHE A 116 -21.78 -9.95 -44.36
N TYR A 117 -21.57 -11.24 -44.06
CA TYR A 117 -21.42 -11.69 -42.68
C TYR A 117 -20.20 -11.05 -41.99
N HIS A 118 -19.12 -10.80 -42.73
CA HIS A 118 -17.99 -10.04 -42.20
C HIS A 118 -18.39 -8.61 -41.81
N ASN A 119 -19.10 -7.88 -42.66
CA ASN A 119 -19.52 -6.50 -42.38
C ASN A 119 -20.49 -6.41 -41.19
N ILE A 120 -21.47 -7.33 -41.11
CA ILE A 120 -22.35 -7.42 -39.95
C ILE A 120 -21.56 -7.79 -38.68
N GLY A 121 -20.59 -8.69 -38.80
CA GLY A 121 -19.69 -9.04 -37.70
C GLY A 121 -18.96 -7.82 -37.15
N VAL A 122 -18.38 -6.98 -38.02
CA VAL A 122 -17.69 -5.73 -37.63
C VAL A 122 -18.66 -4.75 -36.97
N MET A 123 -19.88 -4.59 -37.48
CA MET A 123 -20.89 -3.74 -36.87
C MET A 123 -21.26 -4.23 -35.46
N ASN A 124 -21.50 -5.52 -35.28
CA ASN A 124 -21.82 -6.09 -33.97
C ASN A 124 -20.64 -5.98 -33.01
N TYR A 125 -19.40 -6.11 -33.51
CA TYR A 125 -18.19 -5.90 -32.73
C TYR A 125 -18.08 -4.45 -32.24
N ASN A 126 -18.25 -3.47 -33.12
CA ASN A 126 -18.18 -2.04 -32.76
C ASN A 126 -19.31 -1.59 -31.83
N THR A 127 -20.44 -2.30 -31.83
CA THR A 127 -21.55 -2.06 -30.89
C THR A 127 -21.48 -2.92 -29.63
N ASN A 128 -20.33 -3.57 -29.36
CA ASN A 128 -20.06 -4.45 -28.21
C ASN A 128 -20.95 -5.71 -28.12
N HIS A 129 -21.67 -6.08 -29.18
CA HIS A 129 -22.45 -7.32 -29.27
C HIS A 129 -21.55 -8.50 -29.67
N TYR A 130 -20.54 -8.81 -28.84
CA TYR A 130 -19.47 -9.77 -29.17
C TYR A 130 -19.96 -11.18 -29.53
N SER A 131 -21.00 -11.68 -28.87
CA SER A 131 -21.57 -13.01 -29.16
C SER A 131 -22.18 -13.09 -30.56
N LYS A 132 -22.91 -12.03 -30.99
CA LYS A 132 -23.44 -11.93 -32.36
C LYS A 132 -22.32 -11.73 -33.36
N ALA A 133 -21.35 -10.87 -33.05
CA ALA A 133 -20.18 -10.63 -33.90
C ALA A 133 -19.45 -11.94 -34.23
N LEU A 134 -19.22 -12.77 -33.20
CA LEU A 134 -18.60 -14.08 -33.33
C LEU A 134 -19.39 -15.00 -34.27
N GLN A 135 -20.72 -15.12 -34.08
CA GLN A 135 -21.57 -15.95 -34.94
C GLN A 135 -21.45 -15.56 -36.42
N PHE A 136 -21.46 -14.25 -36.72
CA PHE A 136 -21.33 -13.78 -38.09
C PHE A 136 -19.91 -13.95 -38.64
N PHE A 137 -18.87 -13.69 -37.86
CA PHE A 137 -17.51 -13.94 -38.30
C PHE A 137 -17.22 -15.43 -38.55
N GLU A 138 -17.77 -16.34 -37.75
CA GLU A 138 -17.65 -17.79 -37.95
C GLU A 138 -18.38 -18.24 -39.22
N LYS A 139 -19.58 -17.71 -39.51
CA LYS A 139 -20.27 -17.94 -40.79
C LYS A 139 -19.44 -17.45 -41.97
N ALA A 140 -18.85 -16.25 -41.87
CA ALA A 140 -18.00 -15.69 -42.91
C ALA A 140 -16.74 -16.54 -43.14
N LEU A 141 -16.07 -16.98 -42.07
CA LEU A 141 -14.90 -17.84 -42.14
C LEU A 141 -15.23 -19.17 -42.81
N LYS A 142 -16.32 -19.83 -42.43
CA LYS A 142 -16.72 -21.13 -42.98
C LYS A 142 -16.96 -21.09 -44.50
N ILE A 143 -17.54 -20.01 -45.01
CA ILE A 143 -17.70 -19.81 -46.46
C ILE A 143 -16.34 -19.60 -47.13
N LYS A 144 -15.49 -18.75 -46.54
CA LYS A 144 -14.13 -18.48 -47.07
C LYS A 144 -13.26 -19.74 -47.08
N GLU A 145 -13.35 -20.61 -46.09
CA GLU A 145 -12.61 -21.89 -46.04
C GLU A 145 -13.01 -22.85 -47.16
N ILE A 146 -14.24 -22.77 -47.66
CA ILE A 146 -14.73 -23.60 -48.79
C ILE A 146 -14.26 -23.02 -50.13
N VAL A 147 -14.27 -21.69 -50.26
CA VAL A 147 -14.05 -21.00 -51.54
C VAL A 147 -12.57 -20.69 -51.80
N LEU A 148 -11.79 -20.40 -50.76
CA LEU A 148 -10.43 -19.92 -50.87
C LEU A 148 -9.41 -21.02 -50.56
N PRO A 149 -8.21 -20.98 -51.17
CA PRO A 149 -7.10 -21.84 -50.77
C PRO A 149 -6.73 -21.68 -49.29
N SER A 150 -6.25 -22.74 -48.65
CA SER A 150 -5.96 -22.77 -47.21
C SER A 150 -4.88 -21.78 -46.74
N ASN A 151 -4.08 -21.23 -47.65
CA ASN A 151 -3.04 -20.23 -47.38
C ASN A 151 -3.44 -18.79 -47.77
N HIS A 152 -4.70 -18.57 -48.13
CA HIS A 152 -5.18 -17.25 -48.56
C HIS A 152 -5.22 -16.26 -47.38
N LEU A 153 -4.69 -15.05 -47.58
CA LEU A 153 -4.57 -14.04 -46.51
C LEU A 153 -5.90 -13.62 -45.89
N ASP A 154 -7.00 -13.62 -46.67
CA ASP A 154 -8.33 -13.34 -46.13
C ASP A 154 -8.79 -14.32 -45.04
N LEU A 155 -8.28 -15.56 -45.04
CA LEU A 155 -8.50 -16.51 -43.95
C LEU A 155 -7.76 -16.04 -42.69
N ALA A 156 -6.53 -15.55 -42.83
CA ALA A 156 -5.77 -14.98 -41.72
C ALA A 156 -6.47 -13.75 -41.11
N THR A 157 -6.97 -12.85 -41.95
CA THR A 157 -7.76 -11.68 -41.52
C THR A 157 -9.04 -12.11 -40.79
N SER A 158 -9.74 -13.12 -41.30
CA SER A 158 -10.97 -13.63 -40.68
C SER A 158 -10.69 -14.27 -39.33
N CYS A 159 -9.64 -15.09 -39.22
CA CYS A 159 -9.17 -15.64 -37.95
C CYS A 159 -8.73 -14.55 -36.97
N SER A 160 -8.01 -13.51 -37.42
CA SER A 160 -7.58 -12.40 -36.57
C SER A 160 -8.75 -11.59 -35.99
N ASN A 161 -9.82 -11.40 -36.77
CA ASN A 161 -11.04 -10.73 -36.29
C ASN A 161 -11.78 -11.56 -35.25
N ILE A 162 -11.90 -12.88 -35.45
CA ILE A 162 -12.47 -13.80 -34.46
C ILE A 162 -11.63 -13.78 -33.18
N ALA A 163 -10.29 -13.83 -33.32
CA ALA A 163 -9.37 -13.77 -32.20
C ALA A 163 -9.52 -12.46 -31.40
N GLN A 164 -9.69 -11.33 -32.08
CA GLN A 164 -9.92 -10.03 -31.45
C GLN A 164 -11.23 -10.00 -30.63
N VAL A 165 -12.30 -10.62 -31.14
CA VAL A 165 -13.57 -10.76 -30.40
C VAL A 165 -13.33 -11.56 -29.12
N TYR A 166 -12.68 -12.72 -29.20
CA TYR A 166 -12.36 -13.52 -28.03
C TYR A 166 -11.42 -12.79 -27.05
N TYR A 167 -10.46 -12.02 -27.56
CA TYR A 167 -9.57 -11.18 -26.75
C TYR A 167 -10.35 -10.14 -25.94
N ASN A 168 -11.31 -9.43 -26.57
CA ASN A 168 -12.16 -8.46 -25.87
C ASN A 168 -13.15 -9.12 -24.89
N MET A 169 -13.51 -10.38 -25.12
CA MET A 169 -14.29 -11.19 -24.17
C MET A 169 -13.44 -11.76 -23.02
N ASN A 170 -12.14 -11.48 -22.99
CA ASN A 170 -11.15 -12.05 -22.06
C ASN A 170 -10.97 -13.57 -22.16
N ASP A 171 -11.44 -14.21 -23.25
CA ASP A 171 -11.13 -15.61 -23.56
C ASP A 171 -9.80 -15.69 -24.32
N TYR A 172 -8.71 -15.46 -23.59
CA TYR A 172 -7.36 -15.41 -24.14
C TYR A 172 -6.89 -16.76 -24.71
N SER A 173 -7.49 -17.87 -24.27
CA SER A 173 -7.14 -19.21 -24.78
C SER A 173 -7.63 -19.38 -26.21
N LYS A 174 -8.89 -19.05 -26.48
CA LYS A 174 -9.43 -19.08 -27.86
C LYS A 174 -8.86 -17.98 -28.73
N ALA A 175 -8.63 -16.78 -28.17
CA ALA A 175 -7.96 -15.70 -28.89
C ALA A 175 -6.59 -16.16 -29.41
N LEU A 176 -5.80 -16.83 -28.55
CA LEU A 176 -4.50 -17.38 -28.94
C LEU A 176 -4.63 -18.42 -30.07
N GLU A 177 -5.57 -19.36 -29.96
CA GLU A 177 -5.79 -20.38 -30.99
C GLU A 177 -6.03 -19.76 -32.38
N PHE A 178 -6.90 -18.75 -32.46
CA PHE A 178 -7.22 -18.10 -33.73
C PHE A 178 -6.10 -17.17 -34.23
N TYR A 179 -5.39 -16.47 -33.34
CA TYR A 179 -4.21 -15.69 -33.74
C TYR A 179 -3.06 -16.57 -34.21
N GLU A 180 -2.84 -17.75 -33.62
CA GLU A 180 -1.84 -18.72 -34.10
C GLU A 180 -2.21 -19.28 -35.49
N LYS A 181 -3.50 -19.57 -35.72
CA LYS A 181 -3.98 -19.94 -37.07
C LYS A 181 -3.73 -18.84 -38.08
N ALA A 182 -4.06 -17.59 -37.74
CA ALA A 182 -3.81 -16.44 -38.60
C ALA A 182 -2.31 -16.26 -38.86
N HIS A 183 -1.48 -16.37 -37.82
CA HIS A 183 -0.03 -16.24 -37.90
C HIS A 183 0.60 -17.31 -38.79
N LYS A 184 0.14 -18.56 -38.70
CA LYS A 184 0.64 -19.65 -39.56
C LYS A 184 0.39 -19.37 -41.04
N ILE A 185 -0.76 -18.77 -41.38
CA ILE A 185 -1.08 -18.38 -42.75
C ILE A 185 -0.19 -17.21 -43.19
N THR A 186 -0.03 -16.18 -42.36
CA THR A 186 0.82 -15.02 -42.71
C THR A 186 2.29 -15.40 -42.82
N GLU A 187 2.81 -16.24 -41.92
CA GLU A 187 4.20 -16.72 -41.91
C GLU A 187 4.54 -17.56 -43.15
N THR A 188 3.60 -18.38 -43.63
CA THR A 188 3.82 -19.24 -44.81
C THR A 188 3.62 -18.50 -46.14
N THR A 189 2.82 -17.44 -46.17
CA THR A 189 2.46 -16.73 -47.41
C THR A 189 3.27 -15.45 -47.63
N LEU A 190 3.68 -14.76 -46.57
CA LEU A 190 4.33 -13.44 -46.68
C LEU A 190 5.86 -13.49 -46.53
N PRO A 191 6.60 -12.54 -47.12
CA PRO A 191 8.02 -12.37 -46.86
C PRO A 191 8.32 -12.10 -45.38
N SER A 192 9.50 -12.52 -44.91
CA SER A 192 9.92 -12.40 -43.51
C SER A 192 10.00 -10.97 -42.96
N ASN A 193 10.00 -9.95 -43.83
CA ASN A 193 10.02 -8.53 -43.47
C ASN A 193 8.65 -7.84 -43.68
N HIS A 194 7.57 -8.58 -43.95
CA HIS A 194 6.26 -7.99 -44.19
C HIS A 194 5.60 -7.47 -42.90
N LEU A 195 4.99 -6.29 -42.94
CA LEU A 195 4.41 -5.64 -41.75
C LEU A 195 3.25 -6.45 -41.14
N ASP A 196 2.44 -7.13 -41.94
CA ASP A 196 1.37 -8.02 -41.42
C ASP A 196 1.92 -9.18 -40.58
N LEU A 197 3.14 -9.66 -40.87
CA LEU A 197 3.80 -10.64 -40.03
C LEU A 197 4.14 -10.03 -38.66
N ALA A 198 4.64 -8.78 -38.64
CA ALA A 198 4.85 -8.05 -37.39
C ALA A 198 3.55 -7.83 -36.61
N THR A 199 2.44 -7.50 -37.28
CA THR A 199 1.13 -7.36 -36.65
C THR A 199 0.66 -8.66 -36.02
N SER A 200 0.83 -9.81 -36.71
CA SER A 200 0.47 -11.11 -36.15
C SER A 200 1.28 -11.47 -34.89
N TYR A 201 2.59 -11.20 -34.88
CA TYR A 201 3.41 -11.36 -33.68
C TYR A 201 3.01 -10.40 -32.56
N ASN A 202 2.66 -9.15 -32.88
CA ASN A 202 2.20 -8.17 -31.88
C ASN A 202 0.89 -8.61 -31.22
N ASN A 203 -0.06 -9.15 -31.98
CA ASN A 203 -1.33 -9.66 -31.45
C ASN A 203 -1.13 -10.86 -30.52
N ILE A 204 -0.29 -11.83 -30.91
CA ILE A 204 0.07 -12.96 -30.04
C ILE A 204 0.76 -12.47 -28.76
N GLY A 205 1.71 -11.53 -28.91
CA GLY A 205 2.38 -10.90 -27.78
C GLY A 205 1.42 -10.21 -26.80
N ALA A 206 0.40 -9.52 -27.32
CA ALA A 206 -0.65 -8.89 -26.51
C ALA A 206 -1.50 -9.92 -25.76
N VAL A 207 -1.82 -11.07 -26.35
CA VAL A 207 -2.54 -12.15 -25.64
C VAL A 207 -1.72 -12.67 -24.46
N TYR A 208 -0.43 -12.95 -24.67
CA TYR A 208 0.45 -13.40 -23.58
C TYR A 208 0.62 -12.34 -22.48
N TYR A 209 0.66 -11.06 -22.85
CA TYR A 209 0.69 -9.96 -21.89
C TYR A 209 -0.53 -9.97 -20.96
N ASN A 210 -1.75 -10.07 -21.50
CA ASN A 210 -2.97 -10.08 -20.69
C ASN A 210 -3.14 -11.38 -19.88
N ARG A 211 -2.52 -12.48 -20.31
CA ARG A 211 -2.42 -13.72 -19.52
C ARG A 211 -1.39 -13.63 -18.38
N GLY A 212 -0.67 -12.51 -18.25
CA GLY A 212 0.41 -12.33 -17.27
C GLY A 212 1.72 -13.04 -17.62
N ASN A 213 1.82 -13.67 -18.81
CA ASN A 213 3.07 -14.29 -19.26
C ASN A 213 3.93 -13.26 -20.03
N TYR A 214 4.53 -12.36 -19.25
CA TYR A 214 5.33 -11.25 -19.79
C TYR A 214 6.59 -11.69 -20.54
N SER A 215 7.20 -12.81 -20.12
CA SER A 215 8.42 -13.33 -20.77
C SER A 215 8.18 -13.75 -22.22
N THR A 216 7.09 -14.49 -22.47
CA THR A 216 6.70 -14.94 -23.81
C THR A 216 6.16 -13.77 -24.63
N SER A 217 5.39 -12.87 -24.00
CA SER A 217 4.94 -11.63 -24.63
C SER A 217 6.13 -10.84 -25.20
N LEU A 218 7.18 -10.64 -24.40
CA LEU A 218 8.39 -9.93 -24.80
C LEU A 218 9.09 -10.57 -26.01
N GLU A 219 9.14 -11.91 -26.07
CA GLU A 219 9.73 -12.63 -27.21
C GLU A 219 9.00 -12.27 -28.51
N PHE A 220 7.68 -12.37 -28.52
CA PHE A 220 6.85 -12.07 -29.69
C PHE A 220 6.89 -10.59 -30.07
N LEU A 221 6.81 -9.67 -29.10
CA LEU A 221 6.91 -8.23 -29.35
C LEU A 221 8.28 -7.83 -29.92
N ARG A 222 9.38 -8.48 -29.49
CA ARG A 222 10.72 -8.26 -30.06
C ARG A 222 10.83 -8.76 -31.51
N LYS A 223 10.21 -9.88 -31.85
CA LYS A 223 10.13 -10.36 -33.24
C LYS A 223 9.36 -9.36 -34.11
N ALA A 224 8.21 -8.89 -33.64
CA ALA A 224 7.43 -7.85 -34.33
C ALA A 224 8.24 -6.55 -34.53
N HIS A 225 8.92 -6.09 -33.48
CA HIS A 225 9.76 -4.89 -33.53
C HIS A 225 10.89 -5.02 -34.55
N LYS A 226 11.60 -6.16 -34.57
CA LYS A 226 12.70 -6.39 -35.51
C LYS A 226 12.25 -6.34 -36.97
N ILE A 227 11.06 -6.86 -37.28
CA ILE A 227 10.48 -6.76 -38.63
C ILE A 227 10.21 -5.30 -38.98
N LYS A 228 9.56 -4.56 -38.07
CA LYS A 228 9.25 -3.13 -38.27
C LYS A 228 10.51 -2.28 -38.43
N GLU A 229 11.56 -2.56 -37.66
CA GLU A 229 12.85 -1.86 -37.74
C GLU A 229 13.53 -2.02 -39.09
N ILE A 230 13.38 -3.19 -39.73
CA ILE A 230 13.90 -3.45 -41.07
C ILE A 230 13.01 -2.82 -42.15
N ALA A 231 11.69 -2.84 -41.96
CA ALA A 231 10.72 -2.45 -42.98
C ALA A 231 10.40 -0.95 -43.02
N LEU A 232 10.62 -0.21 -41.91
CA LEU A 232 10.16 1.17 -41.74
C LEU A 232 11.33 2.16 -41.52
N PRO A 233 11.15 3.44 -41.89
CA PRO A 233 12.09 4.50 -41.52
C PRO A 233 12.24 4.65 -40.01
N CYS A 234 13.42 5.08 -39.55
CA CYS A 234 13.76 5.14 -38.12
C CYS A 234 12.88 6.07 -37.26
N ASN A 235 12.14 7.00 -37.87
CA ASN A 235 11.20 7.92 -37.22
C ASN A 235 9.72 7.54 -37.42
N HIS A 236 9.44 6.33 -37.93
CA HIS A 236 8.06 5.89 -38.17
C HIS A 236 7.32 5.66 -36.85
N LEU A 237 6.06 6.11 -36.76
CA LEU A 237 5.24 6.03 -35.55
C LEU A 237 5.03 4.59 -35.04
N ASP A 238 4.95 3.61 -35.94
CA ASP A 238 4.83 2.19 -35.55
C ASP A 238 6.05 1.65 -34.79
N LEU A 239 7.24 2.24 -34.96
CA LEU A 239 8.41 1.91 -34.15
C LEU A 239 8.25 2.45 -32.73
N ALA A 240 7.69 3.67 -32.59
CA ALA A 240 7.38 4.23 -31.29
C ALA A 240 6.35 3.38 -30.54
N LEU A 241 5.28 2.94 -31.22
CA LEU A 241 4.28 2.03 -30.64
C LEU A 241 4.91 0.69 -30.21
N SER A 242 5.83 0.14 -31.01
CA SER A 242 6.50 -1.12 -30.67
C SER A 242 7.41 -0.97 -29.45
N TYR A 243 8.17 0.12 -29.36
CA TYR A 243 8.95 0.45 -28.17
C TYR A 243 8.05 0.70 -26.94
N ASN A 244 6.93 1.39 -27.10
CA ASN A 244 5.98 1.62 -26.02
C ASN A 244 5.38 0.31 -25.50
N ASN A 245 5.00 -0.62 -26.38
CA ASN A 245 4.47 -1.92 -25.97
C ASN A 245 5.53 -2.73 -25.22
N ILE A 246 6.78 -2.76 -25.70
CA ILE A 246 7.90 -3.43 -25.01
C ILE A 246 8.17 -2.78 -23.64
N GLY A 247 8.15 -1.45 -23.56
CA GLY A 247 8.28 -0.70 -22.31
C GLY A 247 7.17 -1.07 -21.31
N GLY A 248 5.93 -1.21 -21.78
CA GLY A 248 4.79 -1.67 -20.99
C GLY A 248 4.99 -3.08 -20.43
N VAL A 249 5.56 -4.01 -21.21
CA VAL A 249 5.89 -5.35 -20.70
C VAL A 249 6.92 -5.28 -19.57
N TYR A 250 8.00 -4.52 -19.76
CA TYR A 250 9.02 -4.35 -18.71
C TYR A 250 8.49 -3.68 -17.45
N TYR A 251 7.60 -2.70 -17.61
CA TYR A 251 6.92 -2.04 -16.49
C TYR A 251 6.15 -3.04 -15.63
N ASN A 252 5.38 -3.94 -16.26
CA ASN A 252 4.62 -4.97 -15.53
C ASN A 252 5.51 -6.07 -14.94
N MET A 253 6.70 -6.31 -15.52
CA MET A 253 7.73 -7.15 -14.92
C MET A 253 8.46 -6.47 -13.74
N ARG A 254 8.14 -5.20 -13.44
CA ARG A 254 8.82 -4.35 -12.45
C ARG A 254 10.30 -4.07 -12.77
N ASP A 255 10.71 -4.26 -14.03
CA ASP A 255 12.03 -3.83 -14.53
C ASP A 255 11.91 -2.38 -15.03
N TYR A 256 11.78 -1.46 -14.06
CA TYR A 256 11.52 -0.04 -14.32
C TYR A 256 12.64 0.65 -15.12
N ILE A 257 13.88 0.21 -14.95
CA ILE A 257 15.04 0.76 -15.70
C ILE A 257 14.92 0.45 -17.19
N LYS A 258 14.61 -0.80 -17.56
CA LYS A 258 14.38 -1.13 -18.97
C LYS A 258 13.09 -0.51 -19.49
N ALA A 259 12.03 -0.47 -18.69
CA ALA A 259 10.79 0.20 -19.08
C ALA A 259 11.05 1.66 -19.48
N LEU A 260 11.84 2.38 -18.68
CA LEU A 260 12.24 3.75 -18.96
C LEU A 260 13.02 3.87 -20.27
N GLU A 261 14.03 3.01 -20.48
CA GLU A 261 14.82 3.00 -21.73
C GLU A 261 13.93 2.89 -22.98
N PHE A 262 12.95 1.99 -22.95
CA PHE A 262 12.05 1.76 -24.07
C PHE A 262 11.00 2.88 -24.23
N PHE A 263 10.44 3.40 -23.13
CA PHE A 263 9.53 4.54 -23.19
C PHE A 263 10.22 5.82 -23.68
N GLU A 264 11.48 6.07 -23.31
CA GLU A 264 12.25 7.22 -23.80
C GLU A 264 12.55 7.12 -25.30
N LYS A 265 12.84 5.92 -25.81
CA LYS A 265 12.97 5.66 -27.25
C LYS A 265 11.67 5.95 -28.00
N ALA A 266 10.53 5.47 -27.48
CA ALA A 266 9.22 5.76 -28.05
C ALA A 266 8.90 7.26 -28.03
N HIS A 267 9.14 7.91 -26.88
CA HIS A 267 8.95 9.34 -26.68
C HIS A 267 9.78 10.18 -27.67
N THR A 268 11.04 9.80 -27.90
CA THR A 268 11.92 10.51 -28.84
C THR A 268 11.35 10.50 -30.25
N ILE A 269 10.89 9.34 -30.74
CA ILE A 269 10.28 9.23 -32.06
C ILE A 269 9.01 10.08 -32.11
N TRP A 270 8.09 9.92 -31.16
CA TRP A 270 6.85 10.69 -31.10
C TRP A 270 7.08 12.20 -31.05
N LYS A 271 8.01 12.67 -30.24
CA LYS A 271 8.37 14.09 -30.12
C LYS A 271 8.91 14.66 -31.44
N THR A 272 9.61 13.85 -32.24
CA THR A 272 10.13 14.29 -33.54
C THR A 272 9.11 14.21 -34.68
N ALA A 273 8.20 13.23 -34.63
CA ALA A 273 7.27 12.93 -35.72
C ALA A 273 5.90 13.61 -35.57
N LEU A 274 5.50 13.99 -34.35
CA LEU A 274 4.18 14.53 -34.05
C LEU A 274 4.22 16.03 -33.74
N SER A 275 3.05 16.67 -33.80
CA SER A 275 2.91 18.06 -33.36
C SER A 275 3.08 18.18 -31.83
N PRO A 276 3.51 19.34 -31.30
CA PRO A 276 3.77 19.51 -29.87
C PRO A 276 2.58 19.25 -28.94
N ASN A 277 1.35 19.34 -29.48
CA ASN A 277 0.11 19.16 -28.72
C ASN A 277 -0.58 17.81 -29.05
N HIS A 278 0.13 16.86 -29.67
CA HIS A 278 -0.46 15.59 -30.04
C HIS A 278 -0.75 14.71 -28.80
N PRO A 279 -1.93 14.05 -28.71
CA PRO A 279 -2.30 13.20 -27.56
C PRO A 279 -1.27 12.11 -27.22
N ASP A 280 -0.69 11.44 -28.23
CA ASP A 280 0.34 10.41 -28.00
C ASP A 280 1.59 10.96 -27.29
N LEU A 281 1.93 12.24 -27.50
CA LEU A 281 3.03 12.87 -26.77
C LEU A 281 2.67 13.02 -25.28
N ALA A 282 1.43 13.37 -24.97
CA ALA A 282 0.95 13.39 -23.59
C ALA A 282 0.97 11.99 -22.96
N THR A 283 0.52 10.96 -23.67
CA THR A 283 0.57 9.56 -23.22
C THR A 283 2.00 9.12 -22.92
N SER A 284 2.95 9.45 -23.79
CA SER A 284 4.36 9.11 -23.59
C SER A 284 4.95 9.74 -22.33
N TYR A 285 4.62 11.02 -22.05
CA TYR A 285 5.00 11.68 -20.80
C TYR A 285 4.34 11.02 -19.59
N CYS A 286 3.06 10.65 -19.68
CA CYS A 286 2.38 9.93 -18.60
C CYS A 286 3.02 8.56 -18.33
N ASN A 287 3.44 7.81 -19.35
CA ASN A 287 4.08 6.50 -19.17
C ASN A 287 5.44 6.64 -18.48
N ILE A 288 6.25 7.62 -18.88
CA ILE A 288 7.53 7.92 -18.21
C ILE A 288 7.29 8.38 -16.76
N GLY A 289 6.29 9.23 -16.54
CA GLY A 289 5.88 9.68 -15.20
C GLY A 289 5.47 8.51 -14.30
N GLN A 290 4.72 7.54 -14.83
CA GLN A 290 4.34 6.31 -14.10
C GLN A 290 5.54 5.46 -13.71
N VAL A 291 6.57 5.37 -14.56
CA VAL A 291 7.80 4.63 -14.20
C VAL A 291 8.50 5.30 -13.01
N TYR A 292 8.68 6.63 -13.05
CA TYR A 292 9.30 7.36 -11.94
C TYR A 292 8.47 7.30 -10.65
N ASP A 293 7.14 7.33 -10.76
CA ASP A 293 6.21 7.16 -9.63
C ASP A 293 6.44 5.82 -8.92
N ASN A 294 6.53 4.72 -9.68
CA ASN A 294 6.80 3.38 -9.13
C ASN A 294 8.24 3.19 -8.63
N MET A 295 9.16 4.08 -9.01
CA MET A 295 10.53 4.13 -8.48
C MET A 295 10.63 5.06 -7.26
N ASP A 296 9.52 5.60 -6.78
CA ASP A 296 9.43 6.58 -5.68
C ASP A 296 10.18 7.90 -5.94
N ASP A 297 10.52 8.21 -7.20
CA ASP A 297 11.08 9.51 -7.62
C ASP A 297 9.93 10.46 -7.99
N TYR A 298 9.14 10.85 -6.98
CA TYR A 298 7.91 11.64 -7.16
C TYR A 298 8.17 13.02 -7.79
N SER A 299 9.37 13.59 -7.59
CA SER A 299 9.76 14.88 -8.19
C SER A 299 9.88 14.79 -9.71
N LYS A 300 10.57 13.76 -10.23
CA LYS A 300 10.61 13.55 -11.69
C LYS A 300 9.28 13.09 -12.24
N ALA A 301 8.56 12.23 -11.52
CA ALA A 301 7.22 11.81 -11.91
C ALA A 301 6.31 13.02 -12.14
N LEU A 302 6.30 13.97 -11.20
CA LEU A 302 5.55 15.22 -11.33
C LEU A 302 5.99 16.04 -12.55
N GLU A 303 7.29 16.19 -12.79
CA GLU A 303 7.78 16.94 -13.97
C GLU A 303 7.21 16.40 -15.28
N PHE A 304 7.20 15.06 -15.43
CA PHE A 304 6.67 14.41 -16.61
C PHE A 304 5.14 14.46 -16.68
N TYR A 305 4.43 14.24 -15.56
CA TYR A 305 2.97 14.36 -15.54
C TYR A 305 2.51 15.80 -15.84
N GLU A 306 3.22 16.84 -15.36
CA GLU A 306 2.91 18.24 -15.69
C GLU A 306 3.09 18.55 -17.18
N LYS A 307 4.10 17.97 -17.83
CA LYS A 307 4.30 18.10 -19.29
C LYS A 307 3.14 17.44 -20.07
N GLY A 308 2.73 16.24 -19.69
CA GLY A 308 1.57 15.56 -20.28
C GLY A 308 0.26 16.31 -20.01
N HIS A 309 0.11 16.86 -18.80
CA HIS A 309 -1.05 17.65 -18.39
C HIS A 309 -1.24 18.88 -19.26
N LYS A 310 -0.18 19.66 -19.49
CA LYS A 310 -0.24 20.88 -20.33
C LYS A 310 -0.73 20.59 -21.74
N ILE A 311 -0.32 19.46 -22.34
CA ILE A 311 -0.79 19.05 -23.66
C ILE A 311 -2.30 18.73 -23.60
N LYS A 312 -2.72 17.94 -22.60
CA LYS A 312 -4.13 17.57 -22.41
C LYS A 312 -5.03 18.77 -22.14
N GLU A 313 -4.56 19.75 -21.37
CA GLU A 313 -5.27 20.99 -21.07
C GLU A 313 -5.52 21.84 -22.34
N ILE A 314 -4.57 21.83 -23.28
CA ILE A 314 -4.72 22.54 -24.56
C ILE A 314 -5.61 21.74 -25.54
N ALA A 315 -5.45 20.42 -25.58
CA ALA A 315 -6.06 19.56 -26.59
C ALA A 315 -7.50 19.13 -26.28
N LEU A 316 -7.89 19.10 -25.00
CA LEU A 316 -9.16 18.54 -24.54
C LEU A 316 -10.09 19.63 -23.99
N SER A 317 -11.39 19.34 -23.95
CA SER A 317 -12.37 20.22 -23.29
C SER A 317 -12.18 20.20 -21.77
N SER A 318 -12.61 21.27 -21.10
CA SER A 318 -12.43 21.44 -19.64
C SER A 318 -13.04 20.32 -18.80
N ASN A 319 -14.02 19.59 -19.32
CA ASN A 319 -14.73 18.51 -18.63
C ASN A 319 -14.33 17.12 -19.15
N HIS A 320 -13.24 17.01 -19.91
CA HIS A 320 -12.81 15.74 -20.49
C HIS A 320 -12.28 14.78 -19.39
N PRO A 321 -12.70 13.49 -19.36
CA PRO A 321 -12.24 12.53 -18.35
C PRO A 321 -10.71 12.38 -18.25
N ASP A 322 -10.01 12.35 -19.38
CA ASP A 322 -8.53 12.27 -19.38
C ASP A 322 -7.84 13.47 -18.74
N LEU A 323 -8.49 14.64 -18.73
CA LEU A 323 -7.99 15.83 -18.03
C LEU A 323 -8.15 15.66 -16.51
N ALA A 324 -9.28 15.11 -16.05
CA ALA A 324 -9.49 14.76 -14.65
C ALA A 324 -8.46 13.74 -14.15
N LEU A 325 -8.17 12.69 -14.94
CA LEU A 325 -7.12 11.71 -14.61
C LEU A 325 -5.74 12.37 -14.50
N SER A 326 -5.45 13.36 -15.34
CA SER A 326 -4.21 14.12 -15.26
C SER A 326 -4.11 14.98 -14.00
N TYR A 327 -5.20 15.66 -13.62
CA TYR A 327 -5.29 16.38 -12.34
C TYR A 327 -5.10 15.44 -11.16
N TYR A 328 -5.73 14.27 -11.21
CA TYR A 328 -5.61 13.21 -10.19
C TYR A 328 -4.17 12.72 -10.01
N ASN A 329 -3.46 12.40 -11.10
CA ASN A 329 -2.07 11.93 -11.01
C ASN A 329 -1.15 13.00 -10.42
N ASN A 330 -1.30 14.27 -10.81
CA ASN A 330 -0.55 15.38 -10.22
C ASN A 330 -0.88 15.56 -8.72
N GLY A 331 -2.17 15.45 -8.35
CA GLY A 331 -2.61 15.49 -6.95
C GLY A 331 -1.97 14.39 -6.11
N ARG A 332 -1.85 13.17 -6.66
CA ARG A 332 -1.15 12.05 -6.02
C ARG A 332 0.33 12.34 -5.81
N MET A 333 1.00 12.96 -6.79
CA MET A 333 2.42 13.30 -6.64
C MET A 333 2.65 14.35 -5.55
N TYR A 334 1.82 15.40 -5.53
CA TYR A 334 1.87 16.39 -4.46
C TYR A 334 1.55 15.80 -3.09
N TYR A 335 0.61 14.85 -3.01
CA TYR A 335 0.30 14.14 -1.77
C TYR A 335 1.49 13.32 -1.25
N ASN A 336 2.15 12.55 -2.13
CA ASN A 336 3.31 11.73 -1.77
C ASN A 336 4.55 12.56 -1.39
N MET A 337 4.63 13.82 -1.85
CA MET A 337 5.66 14.79 -1.46
C MET A 337 5.28 15.64 -0.23
N ASP A 338 4.20 15.28 0.48
CA ASP A 338 3.64 16.00 1.63
C ASP A 338 3.20 17.46 1.35
N ASP A 339 3.07 17.89 0.09
CA ASP A 339 2.42 19.15 -0.28
C ASP A 339 0.89 18.96 -0.31
N HIS A 340 0.31 18.82 0.88
CA HIS A 340 -1.12 18.59 1.06
C HIS A 340 -2.00 19.74 0.55
N SER A 341 -1.45 20.96 0.40
CA SER A 341 -2.23 22.11 -0.09
C SER A 341 -2.43 22.02 -1.60
N LYS A 342 -1.36 21.75 -2.37
CA LYS A 342 -1.49 21.51 -3.81
C LYS A 342 -2.22 20.20 -4.11
N ALA A 343 -2.00 19.15 -3.32
CA ALA A 343 -2.73 17.90 -3.46
C ALA A 343 -4.25 18.14 -3.43
N LEU A 344 -4.73 18.94 -2.47
CA LEU A 344 -6.15 19.28 -2.35
C LEU A 344 -6.65 20.12 -3.54
N GLU A 345 -5.85 21.05 -4.06
CA GLU A 345 -6.19 21.83 -5.25
C GLU A 345 -6.39 20.93 -6.48
N PHE A 346 -5.41 20.06 -6.76
CA PHE A 346 -5.42 19.17 -7.91
C PHE A 346 -6.51 18.09 -7.79
N TYR A 347 -6.67 17.45 -6.62
CA TYR A 347 -7.76 16.52 -6.40
C TYR A 347 -9.13 17.20 -6.46
N GLY A 348 -9.26 18.44 -5.98
CA GLY A 348 -10.50 19.21 -6.10
C GLY A 348 -10.90 19.48 -7.54
N LYS A 349 -9.94 19.84 -8.41
CA LYS A 349 -10.18 20.02 -9.85
C LYS A 349 -10.59 18.72 -10.54
N ALA A 350 -9.91 17.60 -10.24
CA ALA A 350 -10.28 16.29 -10.75
C ALA A 350 -11.70 15.89 -10.31
N HIS A 351 -12.00 16.08 -9.02
CA HIS A 351 -13.31 15.79 -8.43
C HIS A 351 -14.42 16.58 -9.12
N GLN A 352 -14.24 17.88 -9.34
CA GLN A 352 -15.23 18.72 -10.02
C GLN A 352 -15.55 18.22 -11.43
N ILE A 353 -14.53 17.84 -12.21
CA ILE A 353 -14.74 17.30 -13.56
C ILE A 353 -15.53 15.99 -13.47
N TRP A 354 -15.14 15.07 -12.59
CA TRP A 354 -15.82 13.79 -12.39
C TRP A 354 -17.26 13.95 -11.89
N GLU A 355 -17.50 14.85 -10.94
CA GLU A 355 -18.84 15.14 -10.42
C GLU A 355 -19.78 15.67 -11.51
N THR A 356 -19.26 16.47 -12.45
CA THR A 356 -20.07 16.99 -13.58
C THR A 356 -20.27 15.99 -14.71
N GLY A 357 -19.31 15.07 -14.92
CA GLY A 357 -19.27 14.18 -16.08
C GLY A 357 -19.74 12.75 -15.83
N LEU A 358 -19.74 12.28 -14.58
CA LEU A 358 -20.03 10.90 -14.21
C LEU A 358 -21.34 10.77 -13.43
N PRO A 359 -22.00 9.60 -13.49
CA PRO A 359 -23.12 9.27 -12.60
C PRO A 359 -22.72 9.41 -11.12
N SER A 360 -23.67 9.78 -10.26
CA SER A 360 -23.41 10.00 -8.82
C SER A 360 -22.92 8.76 -8.06
N ASN A 361 -23.14 7.56 -8.61
CA ASN A 361 -22.66 6.29 -8.06
C ASN A 361 -21.37 5.78 -8.75
N HIS A 362 -20.67 6.61 -9.52
CA HIS A 362 -19.48 6.15 -10.23
C HIS A 362 -18.28 5.94 -9.27
N PRO A 363 -17.55 4.80 -9.35
CA PRO A 363 -16.41 4.51 -8.45
C PRO A 363 -15.28 5.55 -8.45
N ASP A 364 -15.03 6.23 -9.58
CA ASP A 364 -14.04 7.32 -9.64
C ASP A 364 -14.39 8.50 -8.71
N LEU A 365 -15.68 8.77 -8.52
CA LEU A 365 -16.14 9.80 -7.59
C LEU A 365 -15.81 9.39 -6.14
N ALA A 366 -16.04 8.13 -5.78
CA ALA A 366 -15.63 7.60 -4.48
C ALA A 366 -14.11 7.65 -4.27
N THR A 367 -13.32 7.29 -5.29
CA THR A 367 -11.86 7.35 -5.25
C THR A 367 -11.37 8.78 -5.00
N SER A 368 -11.98 9.76 -5.65
CA SER A 368 -11.64 11.17 -5.45
C SER A 368 -11.95 11.65 -4.03
N TYR A 369 -13.12 11.30 -3.48
CA TYR A 369 -13.48 11.61 -2.10
C TYR A 369 -12.54 10.93 -1.10
N ASN A 370 -12.19 9.66 -1.32
CA ASN A 370 -11.25 8.92 -0.48
C ASN A 370 -9.88 9.61 -0.44
N ASN A 371 -9.36 10.03 -1.59
CA ASN A 371 -8.05 10.71 -1.64
C ASN A 371 -8.08 12.09 -0.99
N ILE A 372 -9.16 12.86 -1.16
CA ILE A 372 -9.37 14.12 -0.44
C ILE A 372 -9.43 13.88 1.08
N GLY A 373 -10.13 12.83 1.51
CA GLY A 373 -10.19 12.37 2.91
C GLY A 373 -8.80 12.05 3.47
N ALA A 374 -7.97 11.33 2.70
CA ALA A 374 -6.60 11.00 3.07
C ALA A 374 -5.71 12.25 3.22
N VAL A 375 -5.90 13.28 2.38
CA VAL A 375 -5.21 14.57 2.53
C VAL A 375 -5.61 15.26 3.85
N TYR A 376 -6.90 15.28 4.19
CA TYR A 376 -7.36 15.85 5.46
C TYR A 376 -6.87 15.06 6.68
N TYR A 377 -6.81 13.73 6.57
CA TYR A 377 -6.27 12.86 7.60
C TYR A 377 -4.80 13.19 7.91
N ASN A 378 -3.94 13.29 6.90
CA ASN A 378 -2.52 13.64 7.10
C ASN A 378 -2.32 15.07 7.63
N ARG A 379 -3.22 16.00 7.29
CA ARG A 379 -3.23 17.35 7.89
C ARG A 379 -3.74 17.39 9.33
N GLY A 380 -4.17 16.26 9.91
CA GLY A 380 -4.74 16.16 11.25
C GLY A 380 -6.18 16.69 11.37
N ASN A 381 -6.85 17.01 10.25
CA ASN A 381 -8.25 17.42 10.26
C ASN A 381 -9.17 16.19 10.18
N TYR A 382 -9.23 15.46 11.29
CA TYR A 382 -9.90 14.16 11.37
C TYR A 382 -11.40 14.22 11.09
N LEU A 383 -12.09 15.30 11.49
CA LEU A 383 -13.54 15.45 11.25
C LEU A 383 -13.86 15.57 9.75
N LYS A 384 -13.10 16.38 9.01
CA LYS A 384 -13.26 16.45 7.55
C LYS A 384 -12.85 15.15 6.87
N ALA A 385 -11.80 14.49 7.35
CA ALA A 385 -11.38 13.20 6.81
C ALA A 385 -12.52 12.16 6.90
N ILE A 386 -13.18 12.06 8.06
CA ILE A 386 -14.35 11.19 8.24
C ILE A 386 -15.47 11.55 7.26
N GLU A 387 -15.84 12.83 7.15
CA GLU A 387 -16.89 13.26 6.22
C GLU A 387 -16.64 12.78 4.79
N PHE A 388 -15.39 12.95 4.30
CA PHE A 388 -15.00 12.55 2.96
C PHE A 388 -14.90 11.03 2.78
N PHE A 389 -14.37 10.31 3.76
CA PHE A 389 -14.32 8.85 3.72
C PHE A 389 -15.71 8.21 3.79
N GLU A 390 -16.65 8.77 4.56
CA GLU A 390 -18.04 8.30 4.61
C GLU A 390 -18.75 8.53 3.28
N LYS A 391 -18.55 9.68 2.62
CA LYS A 391 -19.08 9.93 1.26
C LYS A 391 -18.53 8.92 0.25
N ALA A 392 -17.24 8.63 0.29
CA ALA A 392 -16.63 7.61 -0.56
C ALA A 392 -17.23 6.22 -0.30
N HIS A 393 -17.38 5.85 0.98
CA HIS A 393 -17.96 4.58 1.39
C HIS A 393 -19.39 4.41 0.88
N GLN A 394 -20.25 5.43 1.03
CA GLN A 394 -21.63 5.39 0.56
C GLN A 394 -21.72 5.14 -0.95
N ILE A 395 -20.88 5.80 -1.75
CA ILE A 395 -20.85 5.58 -3.20
C ILE A 395 -20.42 4.15 -3.51
N TRP A 396 -19.32 3.68 -2.92
CA TRP A 396 -18.85 2.31 -3.10
C TRP A 396 -19.87 1.26 -2.65
N GLU A 397 -20.58 1.47 -1.55
CA GLU A 397 -21.62 0.56 -1.05
C GLU A 397 -22.77 0.41 -2.05
N THR A 398 -23.13 1.50 -2.73
CA THR A 398 -24.17 1.45 -3.78
C THR A 398 -23.68 0.90 -5.11
N ALA A 399 -22.40 1.07 -5.43
CA ALA A 399 -21.84 0.78 -6.74
C ALA A 399 -21.23 -0.63 -6.85
N LEU A 400 -20.79 -1.21 -5.74
CA LEU A 400 -19.96 -2.42 -5.72
C LEU A 400 -20.65 -3.57 -4.99
N PRO A 401 -20.28 -4.83 -5.29
CA PRO A 401 -20.74 -5.98 -4.53
C PRO A 401 -20.34 -5.91 -3.05
N PRO A 402 -21.12 -6.50 -2.12
CA PRO A 402 -20.88 -6.38 -0.67
C PRO A 402 -19.50 -6.84 -0.17
N ASN A 403 -18.82 -7.72 -0.91
CA ASN A 403 -17.51 -8.24 -0.56
C ASN A 403 -16.36 -7.58 -1.37
N HIS A 404 -16.60 -6.43 -1.99
CA HIS A 404 -15.59 -5.76 -2.79
C HIS A 404 -14.46 -5.18 -1.91
N PRO A 405 -13.17 -5.36 -2.27
CA PRO A 405 -12.02 -4.82 -1.52
C PRO A 405 -12.11 -3.34 -1.14
N ASP A 406 -12.61 -2.49 -2.05
CA ASP A 406 -12.75 -1.04 -1.80
C ASP A 406 -13.66 -0.71 -0.59
N LEU A 407 -14.67 -1.55 -0.31
CA LEU A 407 -15.50 -1.40 0.89
C LEU A 407 -14.68 -1.64 2.15
N ALA A 408 -13.81 -2.65 2.15
CA ALA A 408 -12.93 -2.90 3.28
C ALA A 408 -11.88 -1.80 3.45
N LEU A 409 -11.34 -1.27 2.35
CA LEU A 409 -10.39 -0.15 2.38
C LEU A 409 -11.02 1.11 2.97
N SER A 410 -12.25 1.44 2.58
CA SER A 410 -12.96 2.60 3.13
C SER A 410 -13.22 2.48 4.64
N TYR A 411 -13.64 1.29 5.12
CA TYR A 411 -13.76 1.04 6.56
C TYR A 411 -12.42 1.12 7.29
N ASN A 412 -11.34 0.58 6.71
CA ASN A 412 -9.99 0.71 7.27
C ASN A 412 -9.57 2.18 7.43
N ASN A 413 -9.85 3.02 6.43
CA ASN A 413 -9.51 4.45 6.48
C ASN A 413 -10.29 5.17 7.59
N ILE A 414 -11.60 4.94 7.68
CA ILE A 414 -12.46 5.49 8.75
C ILE A 414 -11.96 5.02 10.13
N ALA A 415 -11.66 3.72 10.27
CA ALA A 415 -11.13 3.15 11.50
C ALA A 415 -9.79 3.77 11.92
N GLY A 416 -8.89 3.99 10.96
CA GLY A 416 -7.61 4.67 11.18
C GLY A 416 -7.77 6.10 11.69
N VAL A 417 -8.80 6.83 11.22
CA VAL A 417 -9.11 8.17 11.73
C VAL A 417 -9.55 8.11 13.20
N TYR A 418 -10.49 7.22 13.54
CA TYR A 418 -10.94 7.04 14.93
C TYR A 418 -9.81 6.57 15.85
N GLY A 419 -8.91 5.70 15.36
CA GLY A 419 -7.73 5.26 16.08
C GLY A 419 -6.81 6.43 16.47
N ASN A 420 -6.54 7.36 15.55
CA ASN A 420 -5.75 8.56 15.83
C ASN A 420 -6.46 9.56 16.74
N MET A 421 -7.79 9.59 16.73
CA MET A 421 -8.59 10.35 17.69
C MET A 421 -8.67 9.69 19.08
N SER A 422 -8.01 8.54 19.28
CA SER A 422 -8.09 7.72 20.50
C SER A 422 -9.50 7.19 20.81
N ASP A 423 -10.42 7.19 19.84
CA ASP A 423 -11.72 6.50 19.94
C ASP A 423 -11.54 5.03 19.53
N HIS A 424 -10.92 4.26 20.43
CA HIS A 424 -10.57 2.87 20.16
C HIS A 424 -11.79 1.97 19.94
N SER A 425 -12.95 2.33 20.51
CA SER A 425 -14.19 1.56 20.34
C SER A 425 -14.71 1.64 18.91
N LYS A 426 -14.78 2.84 18.32
CA LYS A 426 -15.19 2.99 16.93
C LYS A 426 -14.14 2.47 15.96
N ALA A 427 -12.86 2.67 16.26
CA ALA A 427 -11.78 2.10 15.46
C ALA A 427 -11.92 0.58 15.35
N LEU A 428 -12.17 -0.10 16.47
CA LEU A 428 -12.39 -1.54 16.49
C LEU A 428 -13.62 -1.96 15.68
N GLU A 429 -14.75 -1.28 15.85
CA GLU A 429 -15.99 -1.56 15.10
C GLU A 429 -15.76 -1.54 13.58
N PHE A 430 -15.09 -0.50 13.07
CA PHE A 430 -14.83 -0.36 11.65
C PHE A 430 -13.75 -1.31 11.13
N PHE A 431 -12.68 -1.57 11.90
CA PHE A 431 -11.69 -2.59 11.52
C PHE A 431 -12.28 -4.00 11.49
N GLU A 432 -13.21 -4.34 12.39
CA GLU A 432 -13.89 -5.64 12.38
C GLU A 432 -14.82 -5.77 11.15
N LYS A 433 -15.51 -4.70 10.74
CA LYS A 433 -16.28 -4.68 9.49
C LYS A 433 -15.39 -4.88 8.26
N ALA A 434 -14.25 -4.19 8.20
CA ALA A 434 -13.28 -4.37 7.12
C ALA A 434 -12.72 -5.80 7.10
N HIS A 435 -12.35 -6.34 8.26
CA HIS A 435 -11.83 -7.70 8.40
C HIS A 435 -12.83 -8.73 7.90
N LYS A 436 -14.11 -8.60 8.23
CA LYS A 436 -15.16 -9.51 7.77
C LYS A 436 -15.29 -9.54 6.24
N ILE A 437 -15.14 -8.39 5.57
CA ILE A 437 -15.14 -8.33 4.09
C ILE A 437 -13.91 -9.03 3.54
N TRP A 438 -12.72 -8.79 4.12
CA TRP A 438 -11.52 -9.46 3.68
C TRP A 438 -11.60 -10.99 3.88
N GLU A 439 -12.15 -11.45 4.99
CA GLU A 439 -12.32 -12.87 5.31
C GLU A 439 -13.26 -13.58 4.33
N THR A 440 -14.30 -12.89 3.84
CA THR A 440 -15.20 -13.46 2.83
C THR A 440 -14.67 -13.37 1.41
N ALA A 441 -13.88 -12.33 1.09
CA ALA A 441 -13.42 -12.04 -0.26
C ALA A 441 -12.12 -12.78 -0.63
N LEU A 442 -11.26 -13.09 0.35
CA LEU A 442 -9.90 -13.56 0.10
C LEU A 442 -9.65 -15.01 0.55
N PRO A 443 -8.68 -15.71 -0.06
CA PRO A 443 -8.20 -16.99 0.44
C PRO A 443 -7.63 -16.86 1.86
N PRO A 444 -7.69 -17.92 2.70
CA PRO A 444 -7.31 -17.85 4.13
C PRO A 444 -5.89 -17.34 4.45
N ASN A 445 -4.95 -17.50 3.51
CA ASN A 445 -3.56 -17.10 3.68
C ASN A 445 -3.22 -15.83 2.87
N HIS A 446 -4.20 -15.01 2.51
CA HIS A 446 -3.92 -13.78 1.76
C HIS A 446 -3.22 -12.72 2.66
N PRO A 447 -2.18 -12.01 2.16
CA PRO A 447 -1.48 -10.98 2.94
C PRO A 447 -2.38 -9.90 3.56
N ASP A 448 -3.43 -9.48 2.86
CA ASP A 448 -4.37 -8.47 3.38
C ASP A 448 -5.14 -8.93 4.62
N LEU A 449 -5.37 -10.25 4.77
CA LEU A 449 -5.93 -10.80 6.01
C LEU A 449 -4.95 -10.60 7.17
N ALA A 450 -3.65 -10.84 6.94
CA ALA A 450 -2.63 -10.58 7.95
C ALA A 450 -2.58 -9.10 8.34
N THR A 451 -2.68 -8.18 7.38
CA THR A 451 -2.76 -6.73 7.63
C THR A 451 -4.00 -6.38 8.45
N SER A 452 -5.16 -6.93 8.12
CA SER A 452 -6.40 -6.67 8.87
C SER A 452 -6.32 -7.15 10.32
N TYR A 453 -5.71 -8.32 10.58
CA TYR A 453 -5.43 -8.78 11.94
C TYR A 453 -4.43 -7.86 12.68
N CYS A 454 -3.38 -7.38 12.00
CA CYS A 454 -2.46 -6.41 12.59
C CYS A 454 -3.17 -5.10 12.99
N ASN A 455 -4.10 -4.59 12.18
CA ASN A 455 -4.84 -3.37 12.50
C ASN A 455 -5.69 -3.54 13.78
N ILE A 456 -6.42 -4.66 13.89
CA ILE A 456 -7.20 -4.99 15.10
C ILE A 456 -6.27 -5.18 16.31
N GLY A 457 -5.16 -5.90 16.13
CA GLY A 457 -4.15 -6.10 17.16
C GLY A 457 -3.56 -4.78 17.67
N GLN A 458 -3.34 -3.81 16.78
CA GLN A 458 -2.84 -2.47 17.13
C GLN A 458 -3.83 -1.68 17.98
N VAL A 459 -5.13 -1.76 17.69
CA VAL A 459 -6.15 -1.12 18.54
C VAL A 459 -6.12 -1.71 19.95
N TYR A 460 -6.04 -3.04 20.08
CA TYR A 460 -5.93 -3.67 21.40
C TYR A 460 -4.60 -3.35 22.12
N ASP A 461 -3.48 -3.22 21.39
CA ASP A 461 -2.19 -2.78 21.95
C ASP A 461 -2.29 -1.34 22.50
N ASN A 462 -2.95 -0.44 21.78
CA ASN A 462 -3.18 0.94 22.22
C ASN A 462 -4.14 1.05 23.42
N MET A 463 -5.04 0.07 23.60
CA MET A 463 -5.90 -0.06 24.78
C MET A 463 -5.22 -0.77 25.96
N ASP A 464 -3.91 -1.04 25.86
CA ASP A 464 -3.12 -1.82 26.82
C ASP A 464 -3.64 -3.24 27.08
N ASN A 465 -4.45 -3.79 26.17
CA ASN A 465 -4.93 -5.16 26.21
C ASN A 465 -3.99 -6.08 25.42
N TYR A 466 -2.77 -6.24 25.94
CA TYR A 466 -1.70 -6.98 25.27
C TYR A 466 -2.03 -8.45 24.99
N SER A 467 -2.89 -9.07 25.82
CA SER A 467 -3.33 -10.45 25.63
C SER A 467 -4.17 -10.64 24.36
N LYS A 468 -5.16 -9.76 24.14
CA LYS A 468 -5.95 -9.78 22.90
C LYS A 468 -5.13 -9.31 21.71
N ALA A 469 -4.28 -8.30 21.87
CA ALA A 469 -3.38 -7.85 20.81
C ALA A 469 -2.50 -9.00 20.30
N LEU A 470 -1.91 -9.78 21.21
CA LEU A 470 -1.11 -10.95 20.87
C LEU A 470 -1.91 -12.00 20.09
N GLU A 471 -3.17 -12.29 20.47
CA GLU A 471 -4.00 -13.26 19.73
C GLU A 471 -4.13 -12.89 18.24
N PHE A 472 -4.38 -11.61 17.95
CA PHE A 472 -4.51 -11.13 16.58
C PHE A 472 -3.16 -11.07 15.86
N TYR A 473 -2.09 -10.63 16.53
CA TYR A 473 -0.75 -10.63 15.93
C TYR A 473 -0.23 -12.05 15.65
N GLU A 474 -0.56 -13.05 16.46
CA GLU A 474 -0.24 -14.46 16.19
C GLU A 474 -1.01 -15.00 14.97
N LYS A 475 -2.27 -14.61 14.76
CA LYS A 475 -3.02 -14.95 13.53
C LYS A 475 -2.36 -14.34 12.30
N ALA A 476 -1.99 -13.07 12.36
CA ALA A 476 -1.24 -12.41 11.29
C ALA A 476 0.12 -13.07 11.03
N HIS A 477 0.83 -13.45 12.10
CA HIS A 477 2.12 -14.12 12.03
C HIS A 477 2.04 -15.45 11.29
N LYS A 478 1.05 -16.29 11.59
CA LYS A 478 0.85 -17.59 10.92
C LYS A 478 0.66 -17.45 9.42
N ILE A 479 -0.11 -16.46 8.98
CA ILE A 479 -0.28 -16.18 7.54
C ILE A 479 1.06 -15.78 6.91
N LYS A 480 1.79 -14.86 7.55
CA LYS A 480 3.10 -14.39 7.06
C LYS A 480 4.15 -15.51 7.01
N GLU A 481 4.15 -16.42 7.98
CA GLU A 481 5.04 -17.58 8.02
C GLU A 481 4.78 -18.57 6.87
N ILE A 482 3.53 -18.72 6.43
CA ILE A 482 3.16 -19.58 5.29
C ILE A 482 3.53 -18.93 3.96
N VAL A 483 3.28 -17.63 3.81
CA VAL A 483 3.37 -16.92 2.51
C VAL A 483 4.79 -16.44 2.21
N LEU A 484 5.54 -16.05 3.23
CA LEU A 484 6.84 -15.40 3.05
C LEU A 484 7.99 -16.41 3.23
N SER A 485 9.11 -16.14 2.57
CA SER A 485 10.34 -16.91 2.82
C SER A 485 10.83 -16.72 4.26
N SER A 486 11.55 -17.71 4.80
CA SER A 486 12.02 -17.71 6.19
C SER A 486 12.90 -16.52 6.57
N ASN A 487 13.52 -15.85 5.60
CA ASN A 487 14.39 -14.68 5.82
C ASN A 487 13.74 -13.36 5.38
N HIS A 488 12.42 -13.33 5.14
CA HIS A 488 11.74 -12.13 4.67
C HIS A 488 11.66 -11.04 5.76
N PRO A 489 11.97 -9.75 5.46
CA PRO A 489 11.92 -8.66 6.43
C PRO A 489 10.57 -8.51 7.16
N ASP A 490 9.44 -8.69 6.46
CA ASP A 490 8.11 -8.59 7.07
C ASP A 490 7.81 -9.72 8.07
N LEU A 491 8.44 -10.89 7.88
CA LEU A 491 8.34 -11.98 8.86
C LEU A 491 9.10 -11.63 10.13
N ALA A 492 10.28 -11.00 10.01
CA ALA A 492 11.04 -10.47 11.15
C ALA A 492 10.25 -9.39 11.91
N LEU A 493 9.56 -8.49 11.21
CA LEU A 493 8.69 -7.50 11.84
C LEU A 493 7.56 -8.17 12.64
N SER A 494 7.02 -9.28 12.15
CA SER A 494 6.01 -10.04 12.87
C SER A 494 6.56 -10.71 14.14
N TYR A 495 7.77 -11.29 14.08
CA TYR A 495 8.45 -11.79 15.29
C TYR A 495 8.70 -10.66 16.30
N TYR A 496 9.13 -9.50 15.81
CA TYR A 496 9.38 -8.31 16.64
C TYR A 496 8.12 -7.86 17.39
N ILE A 497 6.99 -7.75 16.69
CA ILE A 497 5.72 -7.31 17.31
C ILE A 497 5.27 -8.31 18.39
N ASN A 498 5.34 -9.61 18.13
CA ASN A 498 5.01 -10.63 19.13
C ASN A 498 5.98 -10.60 20.32
N GLY A 499 7.29 -10.44 20.09
CA GLY A 499 8.28 -10.27 21.14
C GLY A 499 8.00 -9.04 22.02
N ARG A 500 7.55 -7.93 21.42
CA ARG A 500 7.11 -6.73 22.14
C ARG A 500 5.87 -6.99 22.99
N MET A 501 4.91 -7.78 22.51
CA MET A 501 3.73 -8.13 23.31
C MET A 501 4.12 -9.00 24.51
N TYR A 502 4.95 -10.03 24.32
CA TYR A 502 5.47 -10.84 25.44
C TYR A 502 6.27 -10.00 26.44
N TYR A 503 7.09 -9.06 25.96
CA TYR A 503 7.82 -8.12 26.82
C TYR A 503 6.90 -7.26 27.67
N LYS A 504 5.84 -6.69 27.09
CA LYS A 504 4.86 -5.87 27.81
C LYS A 504 4.00 -6.67 28.81
N MET A 505 3.90 -7.98 28.63
CA MET A 505 3.24 -8.90 29.56
C MET A 505 4.22 -9.51 30.58
N ASP A 506 5.47 -9.03 30.63
CA ASP A 506 6.55 -9.50 31.51
C ASP A 506 6.96 -10.98 31.29
N ASP A 507 6.58 -11.60 30.16
CA ASP A 507 7.10 -12.89 29.73
C ASP A 507 8.43 -12.69 28.97
N TYR A 508 9.45 -12.31 29.74
CA TYR A 508 10.78 -12.00 29.22
C TYR A 508 11.46 -13.19 28.53
N SER A 509 11.12 -14.42 28.92
CA SER A 509 11.68 -15.63 28.30
C SER A 509 11.18 -15.81 26.86
N LYS A 510 9.87 -15.70 26.63
CA LYS A 510 9.33 -15.73 25.27
C LYS A 510 9.71 -14.48 24.48
N ALA A 511 9.72 -13.31 25.11
CA ALA A 511 10.16 -12.08 24.45
C ALA A 511 11.58 -12.24 23.89
N LEU A 512 12.49 -12.85 24.65
CA LEU A 512 13.84 -13.16 24.21
C LEU A 512 13.85 -14.05 22.96
N GLU A 513 13.11 -15.17 22.97
CA GLU A 513 13.03 -16.09 21.84
C GLU A 513 12.60 -15.37 20.54
N PHE A 514 11.54 -14.55 20.64
CA PHE A 514 11.01 -13.80 19.50
C PHE A 514 11.99 -12.71 19.02
N TYR A 515 12.65 -12.00 19.93
CA TYR A 515 13.65 -11.00 19.55
C TYR A 515 14.93 -11.60 18.98
N GLU A 516 15.35 -12.78 19.44
CA GLU A 516 16.47 -13.51 18.86
C GLU A 516 16.17 -13.97 17.43
N LYS A 517 14.97 -14.51 17.17
CA LYS A 517 14.52 -14.84 15.80
C LYS A 517 14.46 -13.61 14.90
N THR A 518 13.93 -12.50 15.43
CA THR A 518 13.94 -11.20 14.73
C THR A 518 15.36 -10.79 14.34
N HIS A 519 16.29 -10.86 15.29
CA HIS A 519 17.69 -10.50 15.08
C HIS A 519 18.36 -11.38 14.01
N GLN A 520 18.13 -12.69 14.05
CA GLN A 520 18.69 -13.64 13.08
C GLN A 520 18.26 -13.32 11.65
N ILE A 521 16.97 -13.05 11.43
CA ILE A 521 16.45 -12.72 10.10
C ILE A 521 17.00 -11.37 9.62
N TRP A 522 16.93 -10.33 10.46
CA TRP A 522 17.45 -9.01 10.08
C TRP A 522 18.95 -9.03 9.81
N LYS A 523 19.73 -9.84 10.53
CA LYS A 523 21.18 -9.99 10.30
C LYS A 523 21.51 -10.57 8.92
N ILE A 524 20.62 -11.39 8.37
CA ILE A 524 20.76 -11.95 7.01
C ILE A 524 20.22 -10.96 5.97
N ALA A 525 19.09 -10.31 6.26
CA ALA A 525 18.36 -9.50 5.28
C ALA A 525 18.89 -8.06 5.13
N LEU A 526 19.57 -7.51 6.13
CA LEU A 526 19.95 -6.10 6.18
C LEU A 526 21.48 -5.92 6.22
N PRO A 527 22.00 -4.76 5.74
CA PRO A 527 23.41 -4.40 5.91
C PRO A 527 23.84 -4.38 7.38
N SER A 528 25.12 -4.65 7.65
CA SER A 528 25.64 -4.79 9.03
C SER A 528 25.54 -3.53 9.89
N ASN A 529 25.38 -2.35 9.27
CA ASN A 529 25.18 -1.06 9.95
C ASN A 529 23.71 -0.62 9.97
N HIS A 530 22.75 -1.48 9.60
CA HIS A 530 21.35 -1.06 9.51
C HIS A 530 20.75 -0.77 10.91
N PRO A 531 20.06 0.37 11.14
CA PRO A 531 19.50 0.73 12.45
C PRO A 531 18.59 -0.33 13.10
N ASN A 532 17.80 -1.08 12.32
CA ASN A 532 16.99 -2.18 12.85
C ASN A 532 17.81 -3.27 13.58
N LEU A 533 19.06 -3.51 13.17
CA LEU A 533 19.95 -4.44 13.90
C LEU A 533 20.26 -3.90 15.29
N ALA A 534 20.56 -2.61 15.41
CA ALA A 534 20.76 -1.96 16.70
C ALA A 534 19.50 -2.02 17.57
N THR A 535 18.32 -1.76 16.98
CA THR A 535 17.03 -1.89 17.69
C THR A 535 16.82 -3.30 18.22
N SER A 536 17.12 -4.35 17.45
CA SER A 536 17.01 -5.73 17.93
C SER A 536 17.94 -6.03 19.11
N TYR A 537 19.21 -5.60 19.05
CA TYR A 537 20.14 -5.74 20.16
C TYR A 537 19.69 -4.96 21.39
N ASN A 538 19.20 -3.72 21.21
CA ASN A 538 18.70 -2.91 22.31
C ASN A 538 17.50 -3.57 23.00
N ASN A 539 16.60 -4.21 22.25
CA ASN A 539 15.44 -4.90 22.85
C ASN A 539 15.85 -6.18 23.58
N ILE A 540 16.82 -6.93 23.05
CA ILE A 540 17.43 -8.06 23.77
C ILE A 540 18.12 -7.57 25.05
N GLY A 541 18.84 -6.45 24.98
CA GLY A 541 19.45 -5.81 26.15
C GLY A 541 18.44 -5.39 27.22
N GLN A 542 17.30 -4.83 26.81
CA GLN A 542 16.18 -4.51 27.71
C GLN A 542 15.59 -5.76 28.37
N VAL A 543 15.44 -6.86 27.64
CA VAL A 543 14.98 -8.13 28.19
C VAL A 543 15.96 -8.62 29.27
N TYR A 544 17.26 -8.65 28.98
CA TYR A 544 18.26 -9.05 29.98
C TYR A 544 18.31 -8.10 31.18
N TYR A 545 18.12 -6.80 30.96
CA TYR A 545 18.02 -5.82 32.04
C TYR A 545 16.87 -6.12 33.00
N ASN A 546 15.67 -6.43 32.48
CA ASN A 546 14.52 -6.79 33.32
C ASN A 546 14.64 -8.20 33.94
N MET A 547 15.38 -9.11 33.29
CA MET A 547 15.80 -10.38 33.88
C MET A 547 16.94 -10.22 34.91
N LEU A 548 17.40 -8.99 35.15
CA LEU A 548 18.45 -8.63 36.12
C LEU A 548 19.85 -9.21 35.77
N ASP A 549 20.05 -9.63 34.52
CA ASP A 549 21.37 -9.97 33.98
C ASP A 549 22.01 -8.71 33.38
N TYR A 550 22.50 -7.84 34.27
CA TYR A 550 23.09 -6.56 33.89
C TYR A 550 24.34 -6.70 33.02
N THR A 551 25.08 -7.80 33.16
CA THR A 551 26.27 -8.09 32.35
C THR A 551 25.92 -8.32 30.88
N LYS A 552 24.93 -9.18 30.60
CA LYS A 552 24.46 -9.37 29.22
C LYS A 552 23.72 -8.15 28.70
N ALA A 553 22.92 -7.49 29.55
CA ALA A 553 22.26 -6.25 29.15
C ALA A 553 23.27 -5.22 28.63
N LEU A 554 24.38 -5.01 29.36
CA LEU A 554 25.45 -4.11 28.95
C LEU A 554 26.07 -4.53 27.60
N GLU A 555 26.42 -5.82 27.44
CA GLU A 555 26.99 -6.34 26.20
C GLU A 555 26.09 -6.03 24.99
N PHE A 556 24.78 -6.26 25.12
CA PHE A 556 23.83 -6.03 24.04
C PHE A 556 23.57 -4.54 23.79
N PHE A 557 23.51 -3.71 24.83
CA PHE A 557 23.39 -2.26 24.66
C PHE A 557 24.63 -1.65 24.01
N GLU A 558 25.84 -2.12 24.33
CA GLU A 558 27.07 -1.66 23.67
C GLU A 558 27.13 -2.05 22.19
N LYS A 559 26.67 -3.27 21.85
CA LYS A 559 26.52 -3.69 20.45
C LYS A 559 25.52 -2.81 19.69
N ALA A 560 24.38 -2.51 20.29
CA ALA A 560 23.39 -1.60 19.70
C ALA A 560 23.97 -0.19 19.50
N HIS A 561 24.62 0.34 20.53
CA HIS A 561 25.25 1.66 20.51
C HIS A 561 26.27 1.79 19.38
N LYS A 562 27.17 0.81 19.23
CA LYS A 562 28.20 0.81 18.19
C LYS A 562 27.60 0.88 16.78
N ILE A 563 26.50 0.17 16.53
CA ILE A 563 25.83 0.24 15.22
C ILE A 563 25.21 1.62 15.03
N TRP A 564 24.44 2.10 16.00
CA TRP A 564 23.81 3.42 15.94
C TRP A 564 24.82 4.57 15.76
N GLU A 565 25.97 4.52 16.42
CA GLU A 565 27.05 5.52 16.28
C GLU A 565 27.58 5.59 14.84
N THR A 566 27.67 4.45 14.16
CA THR A 566 28.12 4.41 12.76
C THR A 566 27.04 4.73 11.74
N ALA A 567 25.77 4.45 12.08
CA ALA A 567 24.65 4.48 11.14
C ALA A 567 23.87 5.79 11.15
N LEU A 568 23.87 6.50 12.28
CA LEU A 568 23.03 7.67 12.52
C LEU A 568 23.86 8.95 12.59
N SER A 569 23.18 10.10 12.51
CA SER A 569 23.84 11.38 12.74
C SER A 569 24.31 11.49 14.20
N PRO A 570 25.40 12.22 14.50
CA PRO A 570 25.95 12.31 15.86
C PRO A 570 24.99 12.86 16.92
N ASN A 571 23.90 13.52 16.50
CA ASN A 571 22.89 14.11 17.37
C ASN A 571 21.56 13.32 17.38
N HIS A 572 21.54 12.09 16.87
CA HIS A 572 20.30 11.32 16.73
C HIS A 572 19.71 10.91 18.11
N PRO A 573 18.38 10.98 18.33
CA PRO A 573 17.75 10.61 19.59
C PRO A 573 18.04 9.18 20.07
N ASP A 574 18.24 8.22 19.16
CA ASP A 574 18.57 6.84 19.53
C ASP A 574 19.93 6.73 20.24
N LEU A 575 20.89 7.60 19.93
CA LEU A 575 22.17 7.66 20.65
C LEU A 575 21.95 8.10 22.10
N VAL A 576 21.06 9.06 22.34
CA VAL A 576 20.67 9.47 23.70
C VAL A 576 20.07 8.30 24.46
N THR A 577 19.15 7.55 23.82
CA THR A 577 18.50 6.38 24.43
C THR A 577 19.52 5.30 24.78
N SER A 578 20.45 5.00 23.87
CA SER A 578 21.50 4.01 24.11
C SER A 578 22.43 4.38 25.27
N TYR A 579 22.89 5.64 25.34
CA TYR A 579 23.70 6.13 26.45
C TYR A 579 22.95 6.08 27.77
N LYS A 580 21.65 6.40 27.79
CA LYS A 580 20.83 6.27 28.99
C LYS A 580 20.70 4.81 29.44
N ASN A 581 20.46 3.88 28.52
CA ASN A 581 20.36 2.45 28.84
C ASN A 581 21.67 1.93 29.42
N ILE A 582 22.80 2.27 28.79
CA ILE A 582 24.15 1.95 29.28
C ILE A 582 24.39 2.58 30.67
N GLY A 583 24.03 3.85 30.85
CA GLY A 583 24.18 4.56 32.13
C GLY A 583 23.34 3.96 33.26
N THR A 584 22.10 3.56 32.97
CA THR A 584 21.24 2.83 33.91
C THR A 584 21.87 1.50 34.33
N VAL A 585 22.42 0.74 33.38
CA VAL A 585 23.04 -0.56 33.67
C VAL A 585 24.31 -0.40 34.50
N TYR A 586 25.17 0.56 34.17
CA TYR A 586 26.35 0.87 35.00
C TYR A 586 25.98 1.30 36.42
N ASN A 587 24.89 2.05 36.60
CA ASN A 587 24.36 2.40 37.92
C ASN A 587 23.94 1.15 38.73
N CYS A 588 23.29 0.18 38.08
CA CYS A 588 22.90 -1.09 38.69
C CYS A 588 24.10 -1.98 39.04
N ILE A 589 25.15 -1.98 38.21
CA ILE A 589 26.40 -2.71 38.47
C ILE A 589 27.21 -2.05 39.61
N GLY A 590 27.03 -0.76 39.85
CA GLY A 590 27.74 0.03 40.86
C GLY A 590 28.94 0.82 40.32
N ASP A 591 29.17 0.80 39.00
CA ASP A 591 30.14 1.69 38.35
C ASP A 591 29.51 3.07 38.11
N TYR A 592 29.45 3.86 39.18
CA TYR A 592 28.82 5.18 39.13
C TYR A 592 29.58 6.17 38.25
N GLN A 593 30.89 5.99 38.05
CA GLN A 593 31.68 6.88 37.19
C GLN A 593 31.35 6.65 35.71
N ALA A 594 31.30 5.39 35.28
CA ALA A 594 30.86 5.04 33.93
C ALA A 594 29.40 5.44 33.70
N ALA A 595 28.53 5.26 34.70
CA ALA A 595 27.14 5.71 34.64
C ALA A 595 27.05 7.23 34.40
N LEU A 596 27.71 8.05 35.24
CA LEU A 596 27.71 9.51 35.07
C LEU A 596 28.26 9.93 33.70
N LYS A 597 29.32 9.28 33.21
CA LYS A 597 29.89 9.57 31.88
C LYS A 597 28.88 9.29 30.76
N ALA A 598 28.20 8.15 30.80
CA ALA A 598 27.19 7.81 29.81
C ALA A 598 26.01 8.79 29.83
N VAL A 599 25.51 9.14 31.03
CA VAL A 599 24.41 10.12 31.18
C VAL A 599 24.84 11.53 30.73
N GLN A 600 26.10 11.90 30.96
CA GLN A 600 26.68 13.16 30.48
C GLN A 600 26.72 13.22 28.95
N ASN A 601 27.17 12.14 28.28
CA ASN A 601 27.14 12.07 26.82
C ASN A 601 25.71 12.20 26.26
N ALA A 602 24.72 11.56 26.90
CA ALA A 602 23.32 11.70 26.54
C ALA A 602 22.84 13.15 26.66
N LEU A 603 23.21 13.84 27.76
CA LEU A 603 22.85 15.24 27.99
C LEU A 603 23.48 16.17 26.94
N GLU A 604 24.74 15.98 26.59
CA GLU A 604 25.45 16.79 25.60
C GLU A 604 24.81 16.70 24.20
N ILE A 605 24.38 15.51 23.80
CA ILE A 605 23.62 15.33 22.55
C ILE A 605 22.29 16.07 22.62
N GLN A 606 21.55 15.94 23.73
CA GLN A 606 20.27 16.64 23.90
C GLN A 606 20.43 18.16 23.87
N GLN A 607 21.48 18.72 24.48
CA GLN A 607 21.79 20.16 24.48
C GLN A 607 22.08 20.70 23.08
N LYS A 608 22.67 19.88 22.19
CA LYS A 608 22.89 20.25 20.78
C LYS A 608 21.62 20.17 19.93
N THR A 609 20.63 19.40 20.37
CA THR A 609 19.43 19.05 19.57
C THR A 609 18.21 19.86 19.98
N PHE A 610 18.06 20.15 21.27
CA PHE A 610 16.87 20.77 21.85
C PHE A 610 17.22 22.03 22.62
N GLN A 611 16.28 22.98 22.65
CA GLN A 611 16.36 24.14 23.54
C GLN A 611 16.23 23.72 25.01
N GLU A 612 16.83 24.50 25.92
CA GLU A 612 16.70 24.30 27.36
C GLU A 612 15.23 24.22 27.80
N GLY A 613 14.92 23.31 28.72
CA GLY A 613 13.55 23.08 29.21
C GLY A 613 12.72 22.10 28.38
N ASN A 614 13.26 21.54 27.29
CA ASN A 614 12.59 20.47 26.55
C ASN A 614 12.32 19.24 27.45
N ARG A 615 11.14 18.62 27.32
CA ARG A 615 10.74 17.42 28.09
C ARG A 615 11.78 16.30 28.05
N ALA A 616 12.51 16.15 26.95
CA ALA A 616 13.53 15.10 26.78
C ALA A 616 14.60 15.11 27.89
N PHE A 617 14.93 16.30 28.42
CA PHE A 617 15.91 16.46 29.49
C PHE A 617 15.45 15.88 30.83
N ALA A 618 14.14 15.82 31.10
CA ALA A 618 13.63 15.37 32.39
C ALA A 618 14.12 13.96 32.75
N SER A 619 13.99 13.03 31.81
CA SER A 619 14.45 11.65 32.02
C SER A 619 15.96 11.52 32.24
N THR A 620 16.77 12.38 31.60
CA THR A 620 18.23 12.41 31.76
C THR A 620 18.63 12.95 33.12
N TYR A 621 17.99 14.04 33.57
CA TYR A 621 18.19 14.57 34.93
C TYR A 621 17.69 13.62 36.00
N SER A 622 16.59 12.91 35.76
CA SER A 622 16.11 11.87 36.67
C SER A 622 17.15 10.75 36.85
N LEU A 623 17.79 10.33 35.75
CA LEU A 623 18.86 9.34 35.80
C LEU A 623 20.11 9.85 36.54
N PHE A 624 20.55 11.09 36.31
CA PHE A 624 21.59 11.72 37.15
C PHE A 624 21.21 11.69 38.63
N GLY A 625 19.97 12.06 38.95
CA GLY A 625 19.42 12.01 40.29
C GLY A 625 19.51 10.61 40.92
N GLY A 626 19.13 9.59 40.16
CA GLY A 626 19.23 8.19 40.56
C GLY A 626 20.67 7.74 40.82
N VAL A 627 21.62 8.11 39.96
CA VAL A 627 23.05 7.77 40.12
C VAL A 627 23.64 8.45 41.35
N TYR A 628 23.41 9.75 41.54
CA TYR A 628 23.89 10.46 42.73
C TYR A 628 23.24 9.95 44.01
N ARG A 629 21.97 9.53 43.96
CA ARG A 629 21.29 8.87 45.08
C ARG A 629 22.01 7.56 45.44
N SER A 630 22.35 6.71 44.47
CA SER A 630 23.12 5.48 44.71
C SER A 630 24.50 5.75 45.31
N MET A 631 25.15 6.84 44.89
CA MET A 631 26.42 7.32 45.45
C MET A 631 26.30 7.94 46.86
N LYS A 632 25.09 8.10 47.38
CA LYS A 632 24.76 8.83 48.62
C LYS A 632 25.12 10.32 48.58
N ASP A 633 25.32 10.91 47.40
CA ASP A 633 25.43 12.36 47.21
C ASP A 633 24.02 12.95 47.05
N TYR A 634 23.29 13.02 48.16
CA TYR A 634 21.89 13.45 48.16
C TYR A 634 21.72 14.91 47.70
N SER A 635 22.75 15.75 47.87
CA SER A 635 22.72 17.15 47.45
C SER A 635 22.61 17.28 45.92
N LYS A 636 23.45 16.56 45.18
CA LYS A 636 23.38 16.54 43.71
C LYS A 636 22.20 15.72 43.21
N ALA A 637 21.77 14.70 43.97
CA ALA A 637 20.57 13.94 43.65
C ALA A 637 19.33 14.85 43.63
N LEU A 638 19.10 15.63 44.69
CA LEU A 638 18.01 16.59 44.78
C LEU A 638 18.07 17.62 43.64
N LEU A 639 19.25 18.24 43.43
CA LEU A 639 19.41 19.26 42.38
C LEU A 639 18.97 18.76 41.00
N ASN A 640 19.33 17.52 40.62
CA ASN A 640 18.95 16.96 39.33
C ASN A 640 17.49 16.49 39.30
N LEU A 641 16.98 15.89 40.37
CA LEU A 641 15.57 15.48 40.45
C LEU A 641 14.61 16.68 40.44
N GLU A 642 14.97 17.78 41.11
CA GLU A 642 14.21 19.03 41.06
C GLU A 642 14.15 19.59 39.65
N LYS A 643 15.28 19.66 38.92
CA LYS A 643 15.30 20.04 37.50
C LYS A 643 14.36 19.17 36.66
N SER A 644 14.42 17.85 36.86
CA SER A 644 13.53 16.91 36.16
C SER A 644 12.06 17.22 36.45
N VAL A 645 11.69 17.36 37.72
CA VAL A 645 10.30 17.61 38.13
C VAL A 645 9.80 18.97 37.66
N THR A 646 10.63 20.02 37.69
CA THR A 646 10.27 21.35 37.16
C THR A 646 9.95 21.29 35.67
N ILE A 647 10.76 20.58 34.87
CA ILE A 647 10.48 20.39 33.44
C ILE A 647 9.16 19.64 33.25
N LEU A 648 8.92 18.56 33.99
CA LEU A 648 7.66 17.80 33.89
C LEU A 648 6.45 18.65 34.31
N GLN A 649 6.59 19.49 35.34
CA GLN A 649 5.54 20.42 35.79
C GLN A 649 5.15 21.43 34.70
N GLN A 650 6.15 21.98 33.99
CA GLN A 650 5.94 22.97 32.93
C GLN A 650 5.41 22.36 31.63
N THR A 651 5.73 21.09 31.35
CA THR A 651 5.47 20.47 30.04
C THR A 651 4.28 19.53 30.01
N LEU A 652 3.83 19.01 31.16
CA LEU A 652 2.78 17.99 31.23
C LEU A 652 1.56 18.45 32.02
N PRO A 653 0.35 17.89 31.75
CA PRO A 653 -0.84 18.09 32.58
C PRO A 653 -0.61 17.72 34.04
N GLU A 654 -1.41 18.28 34.95
CA GLU A 654 -1.24 18.11 36.40
C GLU A 654 -1.24 16.64 36.85
N ASN A 655 -2.13 15.83 36.29
CA ASN A 655 -2.29 14.41 36.64
C ASN A 655 -1.47 13.46 35.77
N HIS A 656 -0.43 13.92 35.07
CA HIS A 656 0.36 13.03 34.21
C HIS A 656 1.22 12.04 35.04
N PRO A 657 1.20 10.72 34.75
CA PRO A 657 1.92 9.70 35.54
C PRO A 657 3.43 9.95 35.72
N ASP A 658 4.13 10.47 34.71
CA ASP A 658 5.56 10.84 34.81
C ASP A 658 5.87 11.79 35.98
N LYS A 659 4.94 12.68 36.36
CA LYS A 659 5.13 13.56 37.53
C LYS A 659 5.14 12.77 38.83
N ALA A 660 4.32 11.72 38.93
CA ALA A 660 4.29 10.85 40.11
C ALA A 660 5.62 10.12 40.31
N VAL A 661 6.24 9.64 39.23
CA VAL A 661 7.57 9.01 39.27
C VAL A 661 8.62 10.00 39.79
N GLY A 662 8.61 11.23 39.27
CA GLY A 662 9.52 12.29 39.72
C GLY A 662 9.32 12.66 41.19
N TYR A 663 8.08 12.81 41.65
CA TYR A 663 7.78 13.08 43.06
C TYR A 663 8.20 11.92 43.97
N ASN A 664 7.98 10.67 43.57
CA ASN A 664 8.46 9.53 44.34
C ASN A 664 9.98 9.52 44.48
N ALA A 665 10.71 9.81 43.41
CA ALA A 665 12.17 9.88 43.48
C ALA A 665 12.65 10.99 44.44
N LEU A 666 12.01 12.17 44.43
CA LEU A 666 12.29 13.23 45.41
C LEU A 666 11.96 12.81 46.84
N GLY A 667 10.81 12.15 47.04
CA GLY A 667 10.40 11.63 48.33
C GLY A 667 11.41 10.64 48.90
N ASP A 668 11.91 9.72 48.07
CA ASP A 668 12.93 8.75 48.45
C ASP A 668 14.23 9.44 48.91
N VAL A 669 14.68 10.48 48.21
CA VAL A 669 15.91 11.19 48.60
C VAL A 669 15.72 11.97 49.90
N HIS A 670 14.57 12.64 50.08
CA HIS A 670 14.27 13.31 51.35
C HIS A 670 14.19 12.33 52.52
N ARG A 671 13.61 11.14 52.31
CA ARG A 671 13.58 10.07 53.32
C ARG A 671 14.98 9.63 53.70
N LEU A 672 15.85 9.35 52.72
CA LEU A 672 17.24 8.96 52.96
C LEU A 672 18.08 10.05 53.66
N MET A 673 17.67 11.32 53.56
CA MET A 673 18.26 12.44 54.29
C MET A 673 17.67 12.65 55.70
N GLY A 674 16.60 11.94 56.06
CA GLY A 674 15.87 12.10 57.33
C GLY A 674 14.83 13.22 57.35
N ASP A 675 14.56 13.88 56.21
CA ASP A 675 13.49 14.89 56.09
C ASP A 675 12.14 14.20 55.79
N TYR A 676 11.66 13.44 56.76
CA TYR A 676 10.49 12.57 56.60
C TYR A 676 9.21 13.35 56.24
N GLN A 677 9.05 14.58 56.75
CA GLN A 677 7.86 15.38 56.47
C GLN A 677 7.80 15.79 54.98
N LYS A 678 8.93 16.16 54.38
CA LYS A 678 8.99 16.40 52.93
C LYS A 678 8.83 15.12 52.13
N ALA A 679 9.42 14.01 52.59
CA ALA A 679 9.26 12.71 51.95
C ALA A 679 7.78 12.32 51.83
N LEU A 680 7.03 12.37 52.93
CA LEU A 680 5.58 12.12 52.96
C LEU A 680 4.82 13.04 52.00
N THR A 681 5.17 14.33 51.97
CA THR A 681 4.52 15.30 51.07
C THR A 681 4.66 14.91 49.61
N PHE A 682 5.87 14.52 49.18
CA PHE A 682 6.12 14.13 47.81
C PHE A 682 5.52 12.75 47.46
N HIS A 683 5.64 11.76 48.35
CA HIS A 683 4.99 10.46 48.16
C HIS A 683 3.47 10.58 48.08
N GLN A 684 2.84 11.44 48.90
CA GLN A 684 1.39 11.66 48.83
C GLN A 684 0.96 12.37 47.54
N LYS A 685 1.78 13.30 47.01
CA LYS A 685 1.55 13.89 45.68
C LYS A 685 1.62 12.83 44.58
N ALA A 686 2.60 11.94 44.64
CA ALA A 686 2.72 10.83 43.70
C ALA A 686 1.51 9.89 43.77
N LEU A 687 1.10 9.51 44.98
CA LEU A 687 -0.03 8.63 45.21
C LEU A 687 -1.35 9.24 44.71
N ASN A 688 -1.59 10.53 44.97
CA ASN A 688 -2.81 11.20 44.50
C ASN A 688 -2.94 11.20 42.97
N ILE A 689 -1.83 11.40 42.25
CA ILE A 689 -1.83 11.30 40.78
C ILE A 689 -2.16 9.87 40.34
N GLN A 690 -1.53 8.89 40.98
CA GLN A 690 -1.66 7.47 40.65
C GLN A 690 -3.03 6.86 40.99
N GLU A 691 -3.74 7.41 41.98
CA GLU A 691 -5.10 6.97 42.35
C GLU A 691 -6.17 7.63 41.45
N ASN A 692 -5.95 8.86 40.98
CA ASN A 692 -6.93 9.61 40.18
C ASN A 692 -6.92 9.26 38.68
N VAL A 693 -5.75 8.93 38.15
CA VAL A 693 -5.62 8.39 36.78
C VAL A 693 -5.51 6.90 36.95
N GLN A 694 -6.27 6.07 36.22
CA GLN A 694 -6.10 4.61 36.21
C GLN A 694 -4.68 4.23 35.77
N CYS A 695 -3.71 4.38 36.67
CA CYS A 695 -2.29 4.17 36.44
C CYS A 695 -1.97 2.70 36.67
N ASN A 696 -0.76 2.32 36.26
CA ASN A 696 -0.23 0.99 36.54
C ASN A 696 -0.30 0.71 38.06
N PRO A 697 -1.08 -0.29 38.50
CA PRO A 697 -1.25 -0.59 39.92
C PRO A 697 0.07 -0.88 40.65
N LEU A 698 1.09 -1.38 39.93
CA LEU A 698 2.41 -1.65 40.50
C LEU A 698 3.17 -0.37 40.88
N GLN A 699 2.93 0.74 40.18
CA GLN A 699 3.49 2.04 40.56
C GLN A 699 2.87 2.54 41.86
N CYS A 700 1.54 2.39 42.04
CA CYS A 700 0.87 2.67 43.31
C CYS A 700 1.45 1.81 44.44
N ALA A 701 1.65 0.52 44.18
CA ALA A 701 2.22 -0.42 45.14
C ALA A 701 3.64 -0.03 45.57
N THR A 702 4.44 0.53 44.65
CA THR A 702 5.78 1.08 44.94
C THR A 702 5.67 2.30 45.85
N THR A 703 4.79 3.25 45.56
CA THR A 703 4.54 4.42 46.41
C THR A 703 4.10 4.03 47.82
N TYR A 704 3.20 3.04 47.95
CA TYR A 704 2.80 2.51 49.26
C TYR A 704 3.99 1.87 50.01
N THR A 705 4.90 1.21 49.29
CA THR A 705 6.11 0.65 49.90
C THR A 705 7.00 1.76 50.45
N ASN A 706 7.21 2.83 49.68
CA ASN A 706 8.05 3.96 50.10
C ASN A 706 7.41 4.74 51.27
N LEU A 707 6.09 4.93 51.26
CA LEU A 707 5.34 5.48 52.41
C LEU A 707 5.50 4.58 53.64
N GLY A 708 5.36 3.27 53.49
CA GLY A 708 5.55 2.30 54.57
C GLY A 708 6.96 2.36 55.17
N GLU A 709 8.00 2.47 54.33
CA GLU A 709 9.37 2.66 54.81
C GLU A 709 9.55 4.00 55.53
N THR A 710 8.97 5.09 55.01
CA THR A 710 9.02 6.42 55.66
C THR A 710 8.41 6.36 57.05
N TYR A 711 7.21 5.79 57.20
CA TYR A 711 6.56 5.67 58.51
C TYR A 711 7.32 4.73 59.46
N ARG A 712 7.95 3.66 58.95
CA ARG A 712 8.80 2.78 59.76
C ARG A 712 9.99 3.55 60.34
N GLU A 713 10.63 4.39 59.54
CA GLU A 713 11.77 5.23 59.95
C GLU A 713 11.36 6.37 60.91
N MET A 714 10.09 6.79 60.86
CA MET A 714 9.46 7.69 61.84
C MET A 714 8.95 6.98 63.11
N GLU A 715 9.15 5.66 63.21
CA GLU A 715 8.68 4.81 64.32
C GLU A 715 7.15 4.68 64.45
N ASP A 716 6.36 5.09 63.44
CA ASP A 716 4.93 4.76 63.34
C ASP A 716 4.74 3.42 62.63
N TYR A 717 5.01 2.35 63.38
CA TYR A 717 4.95 0.98 62.87
C TYR A 717 3.53 0.55 62.48
N SER A 718 2.50 1.16 63.06
CA SER A 718 1.09 0.81 62.79
C SER A 718 0.68 1.24 61.38
N THR A 719 0.98 2.50 61.04
CA THR A 719 0.72 3.07 59.72
C THR A 719 1.62 2.42 58.67
N ALA A 720 2.90 2.18 59.00
CA ALA A 720 3.84 1.50 58.12
C ALA A 720 3.35 0.11 57.68
N LEU A 721 2.86 -0.69 58.64
CA LEU A 721 2.32 -2.03 58.34
C LEU A 721 1.10 -1.95 57.41
N SER A 722 0.20 -0.99 57.64
CA SER A 722 -0.97 -0.79 56.77
C SER A 722 -0.57 -0.50 55.32
N TYR A 723 0.42 0.37 55.11
CA TYR A 723 0.91 0.68 53.77
C TYR A 723 1.64 -0.50 53.11
N PHE A 724 2.45 -1.27 53.85
CA PHE A 724 3.05 -2.49 53.31
C PHE A 724 1.99 -3.52 52.90
N GLN A 725 0.93 -3.70 53.69
CA GLN A 725 -0.17 -4.60 53.34
C GLN A 725 -0.91 -4.16 52.07
N LYS A 726 -1.21 -2.87 51.92
CA LYS A 726 -1.81 -2.32 50.68
C LYS A 726 -0.91 -2.57 49.46
N GLY A 727 0.40 -2.32 49.62
CA GLY A 727 1.38 -2.59 48.56
C GLY A 727 1.55 -4.08 48.23
N LEU A 728 1.38 -4.96 49.22
CA LEU A 728 1.43 -6.41 49.02
C LEU A 728 0.19 -6.91 48.27
N GLU A 729 -1.01 -6.49 48.69
CA GLU A 729 -2.28 -6.93 48.09
C GLU A 729 -2.32 -6.64 46.58
N ILE A 730 -1.86 -5.45 46.17
CA ILE A 730 -1.81 -5.08 44.76
C ILE A 730 -0.83 -5.98 43.99
N ARG A 731 0.34 -6.26 44.57
CA ARG A 731 1.37 -7.11 43.94
C ARG A 731 0.91 -8.56 43.84
N GLU A 732 0.31 -9.13 44.88
CA GLU A 732 -0.22 -10.51 44.85
C GLU A 732 -1.33 -10.68 43.82
N ARG A 733 -2.13 -9.64 43.56
CA ARG A 733 -3.19 -9.66 42.54
C ARG A 733 -2.64 -9.59 41.11
N LYS A 734 -1.49 -8.95 40.91
CA LYS A 734 -0.95 -8.59 39.58
C LYS A 734 0.27 -9.39 39.15
N LEU A 735 1.03 -9.93 40.09
CA LEU A 735 2.29 -10.60 39.84
C LEU A 735 2.20 -12.09 40.20
N PRO A 736 2.98 -12.96 39.52
CA PRO A 736 3.17 -14.34 39.95
C PRO A 736 3.75 -14.41 41.37
N LYS A 737 3.41 -15.46 42.13
CA LYS A 737 3.90 -15.65 43.52
C LYS A 737 5.42 -15.69 43.65
N SER A 738 6.13 -16.03 42.58
CA SER A 738 7.60 -16.09 42.50
C SER A 738 8.24 -14.75 42.08
N HIS A 739 7.47 -13.66 41.94
CA HIS A 739 8.02 -12.40 41.43
C HIS A 739 8.92 -11.71 42.47
N PRO A 740 10.14 -11.24 42.12
CA PRO A 740 11.06 -10.60 43.06
C PRO A 740 10.50 -9.41 43.85
N ASP A 741 9.61 -8.60 43.26
CA ASP A 741 8.92 -7.51 43.96
C ASP A 741 8.16 -7.94 45.22
N LEU A 742 7.64 -9.18 45.26
CA LEU A 742 7.00 -9.71 46.47
C LEU A 742 8.04 -9.91 47.58
N ALA A 743 9.25 -10.38 47.23
CA ALA A 743 10.34 -10.56 48.18
C ALA A 743 10.76 -9.24 48.84
N VAL A 744 10.76 -8.13 48.07
CA VAL A 744 11.06 -6.79 48.61
C VAL A 744 10.06 -6.39 49.70
N VAL A 745 8.76 -6.61 49.48
CA VAL A 745 7.73 -6.26 50.46
C VAL A 745 7.84 -7.14 51.70
N PHE A 746 8.04 -8.46 51.54
CA PHE A 746 8.26 -9.36 52.67
C PHE A 746 9.51 -8.98 53.47
N HIS A 747 10.61 -8.60 52.81
CA HIS A 747 11.81 -8.12 53.50
C HIS A 747 11.56 -6.80 54.26
N ASN A 748 10.81 -5.87 53.68
CA ASN A 748 10.44 -4.62 54.35
C ASN A 748 9.55 -4.85 55.57
N MET A 749 8.61 -5.79 55.49
CA MET A 749 7.83 -6.25 56.65
C MET A 749 8.72 -6.94 57.69
N ALA A 750 9.70 -7.75 57.28
CA ALA A 750 10.66 -8.37 58.19
C ALA A 750 11.46 -7.31 58.97
N LYS A 751 11.94 -6.26 58.29
CA LYS A 751 12.59 -5.11 58.92
C LYS A 751 11.67 -4.40 59.92
N LEU A 752 10.38 -4.21 59.61
CA LEU A 752 9.41 -3.62 60.53
C LEU A 752 9.18 -4.49 61.78
N TYR A 753 9.06 -5.81 61.61
CA TYR A 753 8.91 -6.73 62.73
C TYR A 753 10.17 -6.81 63.59
N LEU A 754 11.36 -6.66 62.99
CA LEU A 754 12.61 -6.52 63.72
C LEU A 754 12.60 -5.25 64.59
N SER A 755 12.18 -4.10 64.05
CA SER A 755 12.06 -2.83 64.81
C SER A 755 11.09 -2.92 65.99
N THR A 756 10.03 -3.74 65.88
CA THR A 756 9.05 -3.97 66.95
C THR A 756 9.38 -5.16 67.86
N ARG A 757 10.58 -5.76 67.72
CA ARG A 757 11.05 -6.95 68.47
C ARG A 757 10.16 -8.19 68.35
N GLN A 758 9.44 -8.31 67.23
CA GLN A 758 8.60 -9.44 66.89
C GLN A 758 9.40 -10.46 66.07
N TYR A 759 10.45 -11.02 66.67
CA TYR A 759 11.48 -11.81 65.97
C TYR A 759 10.94 -13.02 65.19
N ASN A 760 9.93 -13.71 65.71
CA ASN A 760 9.29 -14.85 65.01
C ASN A 760 8.61 -14.43 63.70
N MET A 761 7.93 -13.27 63.70
CA MET A 761 7.30 -12.73 62.49
C MET A 761 8.33 -12.20 61.51
N ALA A 762 9.39 -11.55 62.02
CA ALA A 762 10.51 -11.11 61.20
C ALA A 762 11.18 -12.29 60.48
N MET A 763 11.45 -13.38 61.21
CA MET A 763 12.06 -14.60 60.66
C MET A 763 11.22 -15.20 59.54
N LYS A 764 9.90 -15.35 59.75
CA LYS A 764 8.99 -15.89 58.74
C LYS A 764 9.00 -15.07 57.44
N ASN A 765 8.91 -13.74 57.55
CA ASN A 765 8.85 -12.85 56.39
C ASN A 765 10.19 -12.83 55.64
N VAL A 766 11.32 -12.82 56.35
CA VAL A 766 12.64 -12.82 55.69
C VAL A 766 12.91 -14.15 54.99
N GLN A 767 12.46 -15.28 55.55
CA GLN A 767 12.58 -16.58 54.92
C GLN A 767 11.75 -16.66 53.63
N GLN A 768 10.53 -16.14 53.66
CA GLN A 768 9.68 -16.04 52.47
C GLN A 768 10.29 -15.13 51.40
N ALA A 769 10.92 -14.02 51.79
CA ALA A 769 11.65 -13.16 50.87
C ALA A 769 12.84 -13.90 50.22
N ILE A 770 13.60 -14.67 51.00
CA ILE A 770 14.72 -15.48 50.50
C ILE A 770 14.23 -16.57 49.53
N GLU A 771 13.17 -17.30 49.86
CA GLU A 771 12.62 -18.36 49.01
C GLU A 771 12.22 -17.82 47.64
N ILE A 772 11.49 -16.71 47.60
CA ILE A 772 11.08 -16.05 46.35
C ILE A 772 12.31 -15.55 45.58
N ALA A 773 13.24 -14.88 46.27
CA ALA A 773 14.43 -14.31 45.66
C ALA A 773 15.38 -15.38 45.09
N GLN A 774 15.57 -16.51 45.76
CA GLN A 774 16.46 -17.59 45.30
C GLN A 774 15.96 -18.27 44.02
N GLU A 775 14.65 -18.26 43.77
CA GLU A 775 14.07 -18.87 42.57
C GLU A 775 14.40 -18.08 41.29
N LYS A 776 14.50 -16.74 41.39
CA LYS A 776 14.60 -15.85 40.22
C LYS A 776 15.87 -15.00 40.16
N LEU A 777 16.55 -14.78 41.29
CA LEU A 777 17.73 -13.93 41.35
C LEU A 777 19.01 -14.78 41.42
N PRO A 778 20.09 -14.36 40.74
CA PRO A 778 21.39 -14.99 40.90
C PRO A 778 21.87 -14.90 42.35
N SER A 779 22.66 -15.88 42.80
CA SER A 779 23.13 -15.98 44.20
C SER A 779 23.92 -14.77 44.69
N THR A 780 24.48 -13.99 43.75
CA THR A 780 25.26 -12.77 43.98
C THR A 780 24.42 -11.49 44.00
N HIS A 781 23.10 -11.59 43.78
CA HIS A 781 22.24 -10.41 43.69
C HIS A 781 22.21 -9.63 45.02
N PRO A 782 22.39 -8.29 45.02
CA PRO A 782 22.48 -7.48 46.24
C PRO A 782 21.30 -7.67 47.20
N HIS A 783 20.07 -7.70 46.70
CA HIS A 783 18.88 -7.97 47.51
C HIS A 783 18.91 -9.36 48.18
N LEU A 784 19.29 -10.42 47.46
CA LEU A 784 19.35 -11.76 48.04
C LEU A 784 20.45 -11.86 49.11
N VAL A 785 21.57 -11.16 48.92
CA VAL A 785 22.62 -11.03 49.93
C VAL A 785 22.08 -10.31 51.17
N GLU A 786 21.42 -9.17 50.99
CA GLU A 786 20.82 -8.40 52.09
C GLU A 786 19.76 -9.20 52.88
N TYR A 787 18.93 -9.99 52.18
CA TYR A 787 17.92 -10.84 52.82
C TYR A 787 18.58 -11.91 53.69
N LYS A 788 19.65 -12.55 53.18
CA LYS A 788 20.45 -13.53 53.94
C LYS A 788 21.15 -12.90 55.14
N GLU A 789 21.75 -11.72 54.99
CA GLU A 789 22.35 -10.99 56.12
C GLU A 789 21.31 -10.65 57.20
N THR A 790 20.09 -10.28 56.78
CA THR A 790 18.99 -10.00 57.72
C THR A 790 18.56 -11.28 58.45
N TYR A 791 18.49 -12.40 57.74
CA TYR A 791 18.21 -13.72 58.32
C TYR A 791 19.28 -14.15 59.33
N GLU A 792 20.58 -14.01 58.99
CA GLU A 792 21.69 -14.33 59.89
C GLU A 792 21.70 -13.45 61.14
N LYS A 793 21.35 -12.16 61.02
CA LYS A 793 21.19 -11.27 62.19
C LYS A 793 20.05 -11.73 63.09
N LEU A 794 18.90 -12.06 62.52
CA LEU A 794 17.74 -12.57 63.26
C LEU A 794 18.03 -13.89 63.98
N GLN A 795 18.84 -14.78 63.39
CA GLN A 795 19.25 -16.03 64.04
C GLN A 795 20.14 -15.82 65.27
N LYS A 796 20.84 -14.68 65.38
CA LYS A 796 21.67 -14.36 66.54
C LYS A 796 20.88 -13.71 67.69
N GLU A 797 19.72 -13.14 67.39
CA GLU A 797 18.85 -12.43 68.33
C GLU A 797 17.76 -13.34 68.95
N LEU A 798 17.43 -14.45 68.28
CA LEU A 798 16.58 -15.54 68.78
C LEU A 798 17.38 -16.53 69.63
#